data_AF-A0ABD3PM48-F1
#
_entry.id   AF-A0ABD3PM48-F1
#
_cell.length_a   1.000
_cell.length_b   1.000
_cell.length_c   1.000
_cell.angle_alpha   90.00
_cell.angle_beta   90.00
_cell.angle_gamma   90.00
#
_symmetry.space_group_name_H-M   'P 1'
#
loop_
_entity.id
_entity.type
_entity.pdbx_description
1 polymer ?
#
loop_
_entity_poly.entity_id
_entity_poly.type
_entity_poly.pdbx_seq_one_letter_code
_entity_poly.pdbx_strand_id
1 'polypeptide(L)'
;MKRLQHLPLNINKQNGMTPSIEVQLARAKAQLSHLQNQDGSPHDATRRLYQRARIANEQLERIEIGRSLLPLLSKLDDSRSNDNGNDSIVEQIVNATCTATHLATVLSNAAEDATEECSSNNWQAVQDWYMNLHTSTRQSALSLFRKWIRQSAFPEEEGCAILQRVLAVNDDRVEQHEEDSNGHELMNEQQIQDWRRVSACLIELQVVHDALMTSKKQQQKNPPSNWRLDMLDEICRPIADRLRYHFLEETAILNQGNNNSAVPGAGSNRNTMDRFPEWLLRYLKEISEKVLTVVNEMKALMDQVVESALLRWNELQHDQDLTQSSLQHAILTIVPQWNPTAYFLREIVRMARHALRSKSYFSHPDVVGRDARHGVAKRAIEQLFLFDDYIQDRLLDSDAKDDEGLEVPRLVDVFVAANEGLFHWWIEEERYGAVVTLRKCADATLASFQKTKGEDEKAANATGKKMILQPKVQTALFPPIAELFISLVHSSRIKWNLFSSLQSQQHYISNVLGSISSDFLDMIHAEATLLRKLLLSSSKSSSIPSDQDLKINAMGWIGLANGVHTASAMIQSCNHLQQSQILDRIATSLDTMRDAIVEDFTTIFIETIVMERAKFASYTMRCPFLLSQSTFDDHRRGQREGSLVSNLHLSMNLNDSYHVLSVIVQACRDSLTTVEDMIANQQSNDVSIAIEAVSTSQMLSYGARAIMKALGTSISQKLLDIAIDPQGMTPEIQLAGARQFRFDATSIASLFSVSSESNGTGPLERVAAASHLMSLSATQLQQLKDTLFELSSSHNRSVFGDGADVMARRLEVESFYSDERLVIEAESMLAVKGFYALALEEALSIINRRV
;
A
#
# COMPACT_ATOMS: atom_id res chain seq x y z
N MET A 1 -66.91 -15.85 57.53
CA MET A 1 -67.51 -16.41 58.76
C MET A 1 -66.46 -17.20 59.54
N LYS A 2 -66.15 -16.74 60.77
CA LYS A 2 -65.60 -17.45 61.94
C LYS A 2 -64.44 -18.46 61.75
N ARG A 3 -63.20 -17.97 61.92
CA ARG A 3 -62.17 -18.49 62.85
C ARG A 3 -60.86 -17.73 62.60
N LEU A 4 -60.56 -16.78 63.49
CA LEU A 4 -59.23 -16.26 63.87
C LEU A 4 -59.47 -14.99 64.72
N GLN A 5 -60.14 -15.21 65.86
CA GLN A 5 -60.10 -14.30 67.00
C GLN A 5 -59.29 -15.02 68.08
N HIS A 6 -58.26 -14.33 68.57
CA HIS A 6 -57.45 -14.55 69.79
C HIS A 6 -55.95 -14.61 69.53
N LEU A 7 -55.35 -13.43 69.48
CA LEU A 7 -54.00 -13.15 69.98
C LEU A 7 -54.01 -11.70 70.51
N PRO A 8 -53.71 -11.44 71.79
CA PRO A 8 -53.65 -10.09 72.32
C PRO A 8 -52.26 -9.50 72.05
N LEU A 9 -52.16 -8.54 71.12
CA LEU A 9 -50.97 -7.71 70.97
C LEU A 9 -51.08 -6.53 71.94
N ASN A 10 -50.55 -6.73 73.14
CA ASN A 10 -50.19 -5.65 74.05
C ASN A 10 -48.78 -5.18 73.65
N ILE A 11 -48.68 -4.23 72.72
CA ILE A 11 -47.41 -3.54 72.44
C ILE A 11 -47.39 -2.26 73.26
N ASN A 12 -46.58 -2.31 74.31
CA ASN A 12 -46.13 -1.14 75.05
C ASN A 12 -45.50 -0.14 74.06
N LYS A 13 -46.00 1.11 74.11
CA LYS A 13 -45.36 2.28 73.53
C LYS A 13 -44.03 2.52 74.26
N GLN A 14 -42.95 1.90 73.81
CA GLN A 14 -41.58 2.33 74.06
C GLN A 14 -40.64 1.46 73.21
N ASN A 15 -40.55 1.82 71.94
CA ASN A 15 -39.34 1.77 71.10
C ASN A 15 -39.77 2.28 69.72
N GLY A 16 -39.15 3.38 69.28
CA GLY A 16 -39.45 3.99 67.98
C GLY A 16 -39.25 2.97 66.87
N MET A 17 -40.27 2.80 66.02
CA MET A 17 -40.09 2.12 64.74
C MET A 17 -39.02 2.88 63.94
N THR A 18 -38.04 2.16 63.41
CA THR A 18 -37.05 2.75 62.51
C THR A 18 -37.75 3.19 61.21
N PRO A 19 -37.30 4.28 60.56
CA PRO A 19 -37.93 4.83 59.34
C PRO A 19 -38.11 3.79 58.21
N SER A 20 -37.22 2.79 58.17
CA SER A 20 -37.29 1.65 57.25
C SER A 20 -38.59 0.84 57.40
N ILE A 21 -39.10 0.66 58.63
CA ILE A 21 -40.33 -0.08 58.90
C ILE A 21 -41.56 0.73 58.46
N GLU A 22 -41.56 2.05 58.60
CA GLU A 22 -42.66 2.90 58.14
C GLU A 22 -42.76 2.94 56.61
N VAL A 23 -41.62 2.93 55.90
CA VAL A 23 -41.59 2.86 54.43
C VAL A 23 -42.01 1.48 53.91
N GLN A 24 -41.56 0.39 54.54
CA GLN A 24 -42.04 -0.95 54.21
C GLN A 24 -43.54 -1.12 54.48
N LEU A 25 -44.04 -0.52 55.57
CA LEU A 25 -45.47 -0.50 55.89
C LEU A 25 -46.27 0.34 54.87
N ALA A 26 -45.71 1.44 54.37
CA ALA A 26 -46.32 2.24 53.30
C ALA A 26 -46.33 1.50 51.95
N ARG A 27 -45.25 0.78 51.62
CA ARG A 27 -45.13 -0.07 50.40
C ARG A 27 -46.13 -1.23 50.43
N ALA A 28 -46.25 -1.91 51.58
CA ALA A 28 -47.25 -2.95 51.79
C ALA A 28 -48.69 -2.41 51.72
N LYS A 29 -48.97 -1.22 52.27
CA LYS A 29 -50.29 -0.57 52.17
C LYS A 29 -50.61 -0.13 50.74
N ALA A 30 -49.63 0.37 49.99
CA ALA A 30 -49.80 0.73 48.58
C ALA A 30 -50.07 -0.49 47.70
N GLN A 31 -49.32 -1.59 47.89
CA GLN A 31 -49.56 -2.86 47.20
C GLN A 31 -50.91 -3.49 47.56
N LEU A 32 -51.33 -3.42 48.83
CA LEU A 32 -52.67 -3.83 49.25
C LEU A 32 -53.78 -2.99 48.60
N SER A 33 -53.58 -1.67 48.47
CA SER A 33 -54.54 -0.78 47.83
C SER A 33 -54.66 -0.99 46.31
N HIS A 34 -53.56 -1.43 45.67
CA HIS A 34 -53.54 -1.78 44.24
C HIS A 34 -54.28 -3.11 43.94
N LEU A 35 -54.30 -4.05 44.89
CA LEU A 35 -55.05 -5.30 44.77
C LEU A 35 -56.54 -5.17 45.12
N GLN A 36 -56.94 -4.08 45.79
CA GLN A 36 -58.33 -3.90 46.27
C GLN A 36 -59.19 -2.97 45.43
N ASN A 37 -58.65 -2.21 44.48
CA ASN A 37 -59.41 -1.25 43.68
C ASN A 37 -59.36 -1.61 42.18
N GLN A 38 -60.29 -2.45 41.73
CA GLN A 38 -60.56 -2.69 40.31
C GLN A 38 -61.68 -1.81 39.71
N ASP A 39 -62.34 -0.94 40.49
CA ASP A 39 -63.39 -0.06 39.96
C ASP A 39 -63.12 1.41 40.27
N GLY A 40 -62.89 2.19 39.21
CA GLY A 40 -63.25 3.61 39.11
C GLY A 40 -62.48 4.65 39.95
N SER A 41 -61.43 5.23 39.36
CA SER A 41 -60.91 6.58 39.65
C SER A 41 -60.37 6.90 41.07
N PRO A 42 -59.19 6.34 41.43
CA PRO A 42 -58.21 7.05 42.24
C PRO A 42 -56.75 6.84 41.75
N HIS A 43 -56.51 6.90 40.43
CA HIS A 43 -55.16 6.66 39.89
C HIS A 43 -54.16 7.76 40.29
N ASP A 44 -54.61 9.01 40.41
CA ASP A 44 -53.71 10.15 40.59
C ASP A 44 -53.19 10.27 42.03
N ALA A 45 -54.02 9.98 43.03
CA ALA A 45 -53.61 9.99 44.43
C ALA A 45 -52.68 8.82 44.77
N THR A 46 -52.96 7.63 44.22
CA THR A 46 -52.12 6.44 44.39
C THR A 46 -50.79 6.60 43.66
N ARG A 47 -50.79 7.20 42.46
CA ARG A 47 -49.56 7.55 41.73
C ARG A 47 -48.74 8.59 42.48
N ARG A 48 -49.35 9.64 43.04
CA ARG A 48 -48.66 10.63 43.88
C ARG A 48 -48.13 10.04 45.20
N LEU A 49 -48.85 9.11 45.82
CA LEU A 49 -48.38 8.41 47.02
C LEU A 49 -47.23 7.46 46.70
N TYR A 50 -47.32 6.71 45.60
CA TYR A 50 -46.23 5.86 45.12
C TYR A 50 -45.00 6.70 44.75
N GLN A 51 -45.19 7.83 44.09
CA GLN A 51 -44.14 8.77 43.74
C GLN A 51 -43.52 9.42 44.99
N ARG A 52 -44.32 9.81 45.99
CA ARG A 52 -43.81 10.30 47.28
C ARG A 52 -43.08 9.21 48.08
N ALA A 53 -43.57 7.98 48.09
CA ALA A 53 -42.91 6.86 48.74
C ALA A 53 -41.61 6.49 48.03
N ARG A 54 -41.58 6.55 46.70
CA ARG A 54 -40.37 6.39 45.88
C ARG A 54 -39.35 7.49 46.20
N ILE A 55 -39.76 8.76 46.18
CA ILE A 55 -38.90 9.91 46.55
C ILE A 55 -38.38 9.76 47.99
N ALA A 56 -39.22 9.34 48.94
CA ALA A 56 -38.80 9.14 50.34
C ALA A 56 -37.82 7.96 50.48
N ASN A 57 -38.01 6.88 49.73
CA ASN A 57 -37.09 5.74 49.71
C ASN A 57 -35.75 6.12 49.07
N GLU A 58 -35.77 6.86 47.96
CA GLU A 58 -34.57 7.42 47.34
C GLU A 58 -33.83 8.38 48.29
N GLN A 59 -34.56 9.18 49.09
CA GLN A 59 -33.94 10.04 50.11
C GLN A 59 -33.36 9.25 51.29
N LEU A 60 -33.98 8.15 51.71
CA LEU A 60 -33.45 7.27 52.75
C LEU A 60 -32.20 6.53 52.30
N GLU A 61 -32.21 5.96 51.08
CA GLU A 61 -31.01 5.40 50.45
C GLU A 61 -29.89 6.44 50.37
N ARG A 62 -30.19 7.68 49.95
CA ARG A 62 -29.19 8.77 49.93
C ARG A 62 -28.61 9.08 51.31
N ILE A 63 -29.42 9.08 52.38
CA ILE A 63 -28.96 9.31 53.76
C ILE A 63 -28.12 8.13 54.28
N GLU A 64 -28.50 6.90 53.93
CA GLU A 64 -27.83 5.67 54.36
C GLU A 64 -26.49 5.48 53.63
N ILE A 65 -26.45 5.79 52.34
CA ILE A 65 -25.22 5.90 51.55
C ILE A 65 -24.34 7.02 52.14
N GLY A 66 -24.90 8.20 52.43
CA GLY A 66 -24.22 9.32 53.10
C GLY A 66 -23.55 8.95 54.43
N ARG A 67 -24.26 8.19 55.28
CA ARG A 67 -23.76 7.69 56.57
C ARG A 67 -22.66 6.64 56.43
N SER A 68 -22.74 5.78 55.43
CA SER A 68 -21.79 4.68 55.21
C SER A 68 -20.46 5.17 54.61
N LEU A 69 -20.48 6.31 53.91
CA LEU A 69 -19.33 6.85 53.18
C LEU A 69 -18.51 7.89 53.96
N LEU A 70 -19.11 8.61 54.92
CA LEU A 70 -18.40 9.55 55.81
C LEU A 70 -17.18 8.92 56.51
N PRO A 71 -17.25 7.68 57.04
CA PRO A 71 -16.10 6.98 57.62
C PRO A 71 -15.05 6.54 56.59
N LEU A 72 -15.44 6.30 55.33
CA LEU A 72 -14.50 5.92 54.27
C LEU A 72 -13.65 7.12 53.83
N LEU A 73 -14.28 8.29 53.66
CA LEU A 73 -13.57 9.53 53.31
C LEU A 73 -12.62 9.99 54.42
N SER A 74 -13.01 9.90 55.69
CA SER A 74 -12.13 10.27 56.81
C SER A 74 -10.93 9.32 56.91
N LYS A 75 -11.12 8.01 56.70
CA LYS A 75 -10.03 7.02 56.74
C LYS A 75 -9.05 7.17 55.57
N LEU A 76 -9.55 7.50 54.38
CA LEU A 76 -8.71 7.78 53.22
C LEU A 76 -7.82 9.03 53.45
N ASP A 77 -8.33 10.07 54.11
CA ASP A 77 -7.54 11.27 54.42
C ASP A 77 -6.52 11.04 55.54
N ASP A 78 -6.90 10.31 56.61
CA ASP A 78 -6.03 9.96 57.74
C ASP A 78 -4.88 8.99 57.34
N SER A 79 -5.08 8.18 56.30
CA SER A 79 -4.08 7.22 55.81
C SER A 79 -2.84 7.85 55.17
N ARG A 80 -2.85 9.17 54.91
CA ARG A 80 -1.69 9.91 54.38
C ARG A 80 -0.51 10.02 55.35
N SER A 81 -0.71 9.79 56.66
CA SER A 81 0.31 10.03 57.68
C SER A 81 0.96 8.78 58.32
N ASN A 82 0.54 7.55 57.98
CA ASN A 82 1.05 6.33 58.62
C ASN A 82 1.50 5.28 57.60
N ASP A 83 2.81 4.98 57.54
CA ASP A 83 3.46 4.20 56.46
C ASP A 83 3.44 2.67 56.66
N ASN A 84 2.78 2.16 57.72
CA ASN A 84 2.98 0.78 58.19
C ASN A 84 1.88 -0.25 57.80
N GLY A 85 1.04 0.00 56.80
CA GLY A 85 0.06 -1.01 56.38
C GLY A 85 -0.53 -0.81 54.98
N ASN A 86 0.16 -1.30 53.94
CA ASN A 86 -0.30 -1.21 52.55
C ASN A 86 -1.63 -1.97 52.31
N ASP A 87 -1.81 -3.15 52.92
CA ASP A 87 -2.97 -4.02 52.73
C ASP A 87 -4.29 -3.33 53.13
N SER A 88 -4.26 -2.54 54.21
CA SER A 88 -5.41 -1.77 54.69
C SER A 88 -5.82 -0.67 53.71
N ILE A 89 -4.87 -0.09 52.96
CA ILE A 89 -5.12 0.99 52.01
C ILE A 89 -5.70 0.43 50.71
N VAL A 90 -5.20 -0.72 50.24
CA VAL A 90 -5.73 -1.39 49.03
C VAL A 90 -7.20 -1.75 49.20
N GLU A 91 -7.57 -2.38 50.32
CA GLU A 91 -8.98 -2.69 50.63
C GLU A 91 -9.86 -1.44 50.73
N GLN A 92 -9.33 -0.33 51.26
CA GLN A 92 -10.07 0.93 51.29
C GLN A 92 -10.32 1.50 49.88
N ILE A 93 -9.34 1.41 48.98
CA ILE A 93 -9.47 1.86 47.59
C ILE A 93 -10.49 1.01 46.84
N VAL A 94 -10.44 -0.32 46.99
CA VAL A 94 -11.40 -1.25 46.36
C VAL A 94 -12.83 -0.92 46.81
N ASN A 95 -13.05 -0.81 48.13
CA ASN A 95 -14.37 -0.48 48.68
C ASN A 95 -14.87 0.89 48.21
N ALA A 96 -14.00 1.91 48.18
CA ALA A 96 -14.34 3.24 47.70
C ALA A 96 -14.64 3.26 46.18
N THR A 97 -13.98 2.41 45.40
CA THR A 97 -14.21 2.27 43.95
C THR A 97 -15.57 1.65 43.66
N CYS A 98 -15.89 0.50 44.28
CA CYS A 98 -17.21 -0.12 44.19
C CYS A 98 -18.32 0.87 44.56
N THR A 99 -18.08 1.67 45.60
CA THR A 99 -19.04 2.68 46.05
C THR A 99 -19.19 3.85 45.06
N ALA A 100 -18.10 4.31 44.45
CA ALA A 100 -18.13 5.32 43.40
C ALA A 100 -18.85 4.82 42.14
N THR A 101 -18.62 3.58 41.72
CA THR A 101 -19.32 2.93 40.60
C THR A 101 -20.82 2.84 40.84
N HIS A 102 -21.23 2.45 42.05
CA HIS A 102 -22.64 2.42 42.44
C HIS A 102 -23.27 3.83 42.43
N LEU A 103 -22.57 4.83 42.95
CA LEU A 103 -23.03 6.23 42.91
C LEU A 103 -23.16 6.77 41.49
N ALA A 104 -22.23 6.45 40.59
CA ALA A 104 -22.34 6.81 39.18
C ALA A 104 -23.55 6.17 38.52
N THR A 105 -23.91 4.95 38.94
CA THR A 105 -25.12 4.25 38.48
C THR A 105 -26.38 5.01 38.84
N VAL A 106 -26.49 5.38 40.12
CA VAL A 106 -27.59 6.19 40.63
C VAL A 106 -27.63 7.55 39.92
N LEU A 107 -26.46 8.17 39.69
CA LEU A 107 -26.33 9.44 38.98
C LEU A 107 -26.65 9.36 37.49
N SER A 108 -26.53 8.21 36.84
CA SER A 108 -26.97 8.09 35.44
C SER A 108 -28.48 7.91 35.35
N ASN A 109 -29.03 7.00 36.15
CA ASN A 109 -30.47 6.68 36.10
C ASN A 109 -31.34 7.89 36.51
N ALA A 110 -30.92 8.63 37.53
CA ALA A 110 -31.66 9.82 37.94
C ALA A 110 -31.47 11.04 37.03
N ALA A 111 -30.46 11.05 36.14
CA ALA A 111 -30.34 12.07 35.09
C ALA A 111 -31.43 11.91 34.02
N GLU A 112 -31.79 10.68 33.69
CA GLU A 112 -32.85 10.35 32.72
C GLU A 112 -34.25 10.74 33.24
N ASP A 113 -34.47 10.59 34.55
CA ASP A 113 -35.75 10.89 35.22
C ASP A 113 -35.93 12.39 35.56
N ALA A 114 -34.86 13.18 35.59
CA ALA A 114 -34.87 14.58 36.03
C ALA A 114 -35.46 15.54 34.99
N THR A 115 -36.78 15.50 34.79
CA THR A 115 -37.54 16.44 33.94
C THR A 115 -38.18 17.61 34.71
N GLU A 116 -38.07 17.69 36.05
CA GLU A 116 -38.71 18.73 36.89
C GLU A 116 -37.71 19.53 37.76
N GLU A 117 -37.91 20.86 37.83
CA GLU A 117 -37.06 21.86 38.51
C GLU A 117 -36.75 21.61 40.00
N CYS A 118 -37.50 20.75 40.69
CA CYS A 118 -37.40 20.56 42.15
C CYS A 118 -36.24 19.64 42.59
N SER A 119 -35.51 19.01 41.65
CA SER A 119 -34.43 18.06 41.93
C SER A 119 -33.00 18.63 41.84
N SER A 120 -32.83 19.86 41.34
CA SER A 120 -31.52 20.42 40.95
C SER A 120 -30.50 20.57 42.09
N ASN A 121 -30.91 21.06 43.27
CA ASN A 121 -30.00 21.27 44.39
C ASN A 121 -29.50 19.96 45.02
N ASN A 122 -30.39 18.97 45.16
CA ASN A 122 -30.03 17.65 45.69
C ASN A 122 -29.20 16.86 44.68
N TRP A 123 -29.46 17.07 43.39
CA TRP A 123 -28.67 16.47 42.32
C TRP A 123 -27.23 16.97 42.31
N GLN A 124 -27.06 18.28 42.41
CA GLN A 124 -25.74 18.90 42.48
C GLN A 124 -24.97 18.39 43.71
N ALA A 125 -25.63 18.24 44.86
CA ALA A 125 -24.98 17.71 46.06
C ALA A 125 -24.48 16.26 45.90
N VAL A 126 -25.26 15.36 45.28
CA VAL A 126 -24.83 13.97 45.01
C VAL A 126 -23.71 13.94 43.97
N GLN A 127 -23.78 14.80 42.96
CA GLN A 127 -22.72 14.95 41.96
C GLN A 127 -21.42 15.47 42.59
N ASP A 128 -21.46 16.55 43.37
CA ASP A 128 -20.29 17.11 44.05
C ASP A 128 -19.66 16.06 44.96
N TRP A 129 -20.48 15.25 45.62
CA TRP A 129 -20.01 14.18 46.47
C TRP A 129 -19.36 13.03 45.70
N TYR A 130 -19.96 12.58 44.60
CA TYR A 130 -19.32 11.64 43.68
C TYR A 130 -17.98 12.17 43.18
N MET A 131 -17.91 13.44 42.78
CA MET A 131 -16.66 14.06 42.30
C MET A 131 -15.59 14.08 43.39
N ASN A 132 -15.96 14.38 44.64
CA ASN A 132 -15.04 14.36 45.77
C ASN A 132 -14.54 12.94 46.09
N LEU A 133 -15.44 11.95 46.12
CA LEU A 133 -15.08 10.55 46.35
C LEU A 133 -14.18 10.02 45.22
N HIS A 134 -14.57 10.23 43.95
CA HIS A 134 -13.79 9.87 42.77
C HIS A 134 -12.39 10.49 42.83
N THR A 135 -12.30 11.80 43.05
CA THR A 135 -11.03 12.52 43.10
C THR A 135 -10.12 12.01 44.22
N SER A 136 -10.67 11.78 45.42
CA SER A 136 -9.91 11.28 46.57
C SER A 136 -9.41 9.85 46.33
N THR A 137 -10.30 8.93 45.93
CA THR A 137 -9.94 7.53 45.66
C THR A 137 -8.92 7.42 44.53
N ARG A 138 -9.12 8.18 43.45
CA ARG A 138 -8.18 8.27 42.31
C ARG A 138 -6.81 8.78 42.76
N GLN A 139 -6.74 9.84 43.57
CA GLN A 139 -5.46 10.36 44.08
C GLN A 139 -4.73 9.33 44.95
N SER A 140 -5.43 8.64 45.84
CA SER A 140 -4.85 7.59 46.69
C SER A 140 -4.33 6.43 45.85
N ALA A 141 -5.13 5.94 44.90
CA ALA A 141 -4.73 4.87 43.98
C ALA A 141 -3.53 5.27 43.11
N LEU A 142 -3.50 6.49 42.56
CA LEU A 142 -2.34 7.00 41.82
C LEU A 142 -1.09 7.14 42.69
N SER A 143 -1.24 7.51 43.97
CA SER A 143 -0.11 7.62 44.89
C SER A 143 0.54 6.27 45.18
N LEU A 144 -0.26 5.21 45.37
CA LEU A 144 0.24 3.84 45.51
C LEU A 144 0.90 3.36 44.21
N PHE A 145 0.22 3.55 43.06
CA PHE A 145 0.76 3.17 41.76
C PHE A 145 2.10 3.84 41.46
N ARG A 146 2.25 5.12 41.81
CA ARG A 146 3.53 5.86 41.72
C ARG A 146 4.61 5.29 42.65
N LYS A 147 4.27 4.97 43.90
CA LYS A 147 5.20 4.38 44.88
C LYS A 147 5.76 3.07 44.31
N TRP A 148 4.91 2.28 43.68
CA TRP A 148 5.24 1.01 43.06
C TRP A 148 6.10 1.12 41.81
N ILE A 149 5.74 1.99 40.86
CA ILE A 149 6.56 2.24 39.65
C ILE A 149 8.00 2.67 40.03
N ARG A 150 8.15 3.46 41.11
CA ARG A 150 9.48 3.88 41.59
C ARG A 150 10.28 2.73 42.20
N GLN A 151 9.60 1.77 42.82
CA GLN A 151 10.24 0.62 43.46
C GLN A 151 10.67 -0.44 42.44
N SER A 152 10.00 -0.55 41.30
CA SER A 152 10.31 -1.55 40.27
C SER A 152 11.51 -1.21 39.37
N ALA A 153 12.29 -0.15 39.63
CA ALA A 153 13.37 0.30 38.74
C ALA A 153 12.95 0.59 37.27
N PHE A 154 11.65 0.79 37.02
CA PHE A 154 11.11 1.10 35.69
C PHE A 154 11.72 2.39 35.08
N PRO A 155 11.94 2.49 33.75
CA PRO A 155 11.65 1.56 32.65
C PRO A 155 12.79 0.56 32.30
N GLU A 156 13.62 0.15 33.26
CA GLU A 156 14.61 -0.91 32.98
C GLU A 156 13.94 -2.27 32.76
N GLU A 157 14.69 -3.21 32.18
CA GLU A 157 14.16 -4.51 31.77
C GLU A 157 13.55 -5.29 32.93
N GLU A 158 14.21 -5.29 34.09
CA GLU A 158 13.70 -5.88 35.33
C GLU A 158 12.38 -5.23 35.77
N GLY A 159 12.27 -3.90 35.67
CA GLY A 159 11.05 -3.18 36.00
C GLY A 159 9.89 -3.39 35.03
N CYS A 160 10.19 -3.50 33.74
CA CYS A 160 9.21 -3.88 32.72
C CYS A 160 8.71 -5.31 32.96
N ALA A 161 9.60 -6.26 33.27
CA ALA A 161 9.22 -7.64 33.57
C ALA A 161 8.31 -7.75 34.81
N ILE A 162 8.62 -6.99 35.87
CA ILE A 162 7.76 -6.91 37.07
C ILE A 162 6.37 -6.37 36.70
N LEU A 163 6.29 -5.29 35.93
CA LEU A 163 5.00 -4.72 35.52
C LEU A 163 4.21 -5.63 34.56
N GLN A 164 4.88 -6.36 33.65
CA GLN A 164 4.23 -7.36 32.80
C GLN A 164 3.52 -8.42 33.66
N ARG A 165 4.22 -8.99 34.65
CA ARG A 165 3.64 -10.00 35.55
C ARG A 165 2.44 -9.48 36.33
N VAL A 166 2.49 -8.22 36.75
CA VAL A 166 1.39 -7.55 37.47
C VAL A 166 0.14 -7.38 36.61
N LEU A 167 0.32 -7.10 35.32
CA LEU A 167 -0.78 -6.79 34.41
C LEU A 167 -1.33 -8.04 33.68
N ALA A 168 -0.53 -9.11 33.55
CA ALA A 168 -0.88 -10.33 32.81
C ALA A 168 -2.16 -11.01 33.31
N VAL A 169 -3.19 -11.09 32.46
CA VAL A 169 -4.53 -11.64 32.78
C VAL A 169 -4.51 -13.18 32.73
N ASN A 170 -4.59 -13.80 33.92
CA ASN A 170 -4.75 -15.25 34.13
C ASN A 170 -3.79 -16.13 33.31
N ASP A 171 -2.48 -15.96 33.52
CA ASP A 171 -1.54 -16.97 33.03
C ASP A 171 -1.35 -18.05 34.10
N ASP A 172 -2.27 -19.03 34.13
CA ASP A 172 -2.13 -20.28 34.92
C ASP A 172 -0.81 -21.03 34.61
N ARG A 173 -0.06 -20.60 33.58
CA ARG A 173 1.26 -21.14 33.22
C ARG A 173 2.42 -20.57 34.03
N VAL A 174 2.23 -19.46 34.75
CA VAL A 174 3.31 -18.84 35.55
C VAL A 174 3.72 -19.74 36.72
N GLU A 175 2.83 -20.60 37.22
CA GLU A 175 3.13 -21.57 38.29
C GLU A 175 4.15 -22.65 37.89
N GLN A 176 4.45 -22.85 36.60
CA GLN A 176 5.33 -23.94 36.14
C GLN A 176 6.79 -23.54 35.88
N HIS A 177 7.15 -22.24 35.98
CA HIS A 177 8.50 -21.77 35.64
C HIS A 177 9.38 -21.34 36.84
N GLU A 178 8.92 -21.53 38.08
CA GLU A 178 9.62 -21.02 39.28
C GLU A 178 10.79 -21.88 39.81
N GLU A 179 11.05 -23.08 39.27
CA GLU A 179 12.04 -23.98 39.88
C GLU A 179 13.53 -23.63 39.60
N ASP A 180 13.86 -22.75 38.64
CA ASP A 180 15.25 -22.57 38.20
C ASP A 180 15.92 -21.21 38.48
N SER A 181 15.21 -20.19 39.02
CA SER A 181 15.80 -18.87 39.28
C SER A 181 16.23 -18.67 40.74
N ASN A 182 17.43 -19.15 41.08
CA ASN A 182 18.06 -18.91 42.38
C ASN A 182 18.55 -17.45 42.53
N GLY A 183 17.87 -16.64 43.35
CA GLY A 183 18.57 -15.62 44.17
C GLY A 183 18.20 -14.13 44.03
N HIS A 184 17.16 -13.75 43.27
CA HIS A 184 16.60 -12.39 43.41
C HIS A 184 15.34 -12.45 44.28
N GLU A 185 15.25 -11.57 45.30
CA GLU A 185 14.03 -11.35 46.10
C GLU A 185 12.91 -10.89 45.18
N LEU A 186 12.24 -11.86 44.55
CA LEU A 186 11.06 -11.63 43.75
C LEU A 186 10.00 -11.00 44.66
N MET A 187 9.35 -9.94 44.15
CA MET A 187 8.19 -9.35 44.80
C MET A 187 7.22 -10.43 45.26
N ASN A 188 6.75 -10.33 46.51
CA ASN A 188 5.78 -11.28 47.06
C ASN A 188 4.53 -11.28 46.16
N GLU A 189 4.00 -12.46 45.84
CA GLU A 189 2.79 -12.65 45.03
C GLU A 189 1.62 -11.78 45.52
N GLN A 190 1.51 -11.59 46.84
CA GLN A 190 0.53 -10.69 47.45
C GLN A 190 0.65 -9.25 46.93
N GLN A 191 1.87 -8.74 46.77
CA GLN A 191 2.10 -7.38 46.26
C GLN A 191 1.70 -7.28 44.78
N ILE A 192 1.96 -8.31 43.98
CA ILE A 192 1.55 -8.36 42.57
C ILE A 192 0.02 -8.31 42.47
N GLN A 193 -0.69 -9.07 43.31
CA GLN A 193 -2.14 -9.06 43.37
C GLN A 193 -2.68 -7.70 43.82
N ASP A 194 -2.08 -7.06 44.82
CA ASP A 194 -2.44 -5.73 45.28
C ASP A 194 -2.28 -4.68 44.17
N TRP A 195 -1.20 -4.78 43.39
CA TRP A 195 -0.96 -3.88 42.26
C TRP A 195 -2.01 -4.02 41.18
N ARG A 196 -2.35 -5.27 40.86
CA ARG A 196 -3.42 -5.60 39.91
C ARG A 196 -4.76 -5.01 40.36
N ARG A 197 -5.12 -5.18 41.63
CA ARG A 197 -6.37 -4.67 42.21
C ARG A 197 -6.45 -3.14 42.13
N VAL A 198 -5.39 -2.44 42.51
CA VAL A 198 -5.36 -0.96 42.44
C VAL A 198 -5.38 -0.46 40.99
N SER A 199 -4.69 -1.16 40.07
CA SER A 199 -4.73 -0.85 38.63
C SER A 199 -6.14 -1.02 38.06
N ALA A 200 -6.81 -2.12 38.40
CA ALA A 200 -8.20 -2.35 38.02
C ALA A 200 -9.14 -1.26 38.58
N CYS A 201 -8.93 -0.84 39.83
CA CYS A 201 -9.70 0.25 40.43
C CYS A 201 -9.49 1.58 39.70
N LEU A 202 -8.26 1.90 39.29
CA LEU A 202 -7.96 3.12 38.52
C LEU A 202 -8.68 3.12 37.17
N ILE A 203 -8.61 2.00 36.44
CA ILE A 203 -9.31 1.85 35.16
C ILE A 203 -10.82 2.00 35.37
N GLU A 204 -11.38 1.28 36.34
CA GLU A 204 -12.83 1.32 36.62
C GLU A 204 -13.30 2.73 36.99
N LEU A 205 -12.62 3.40 37.93
CA LEU A 205 -12.93 4.77 38.31
C LEU A 205 -12.91 5.72 37.12
N GLN A 206 -11.98 5.50 36.20
CA GLN A 206 -11.84 6.34 35.03
C GLN A 206 -12.94 6.06 33.99
N VAL A 207 -13.19 4.79 33.65
CA VAL A 207 -14.23 4.39 32.67
C VAL A 207 -15.58 4.93 33.11
N VAL A 208 -15.92 4.73 34.38
CA VAL A 208 -17.20 5.15 34.96
C VAL A 208 -17.33 6.66 34.94
N HIS A 209 -16.28 7.39 35.31
CA HIS A 209 -16.30 8.85 35.30
C HIS A 209 -16.47 9.40 33.89
N ASP A 210 -15.71 8.88 32.92
CA ASP A 210 -15.76 9.39 31.56
C ASP A 210 -17.09 9.03 30.87
N ALA A 211 -17.67 7.86 31.18
CA ALA A 211 -19.02 7.48 30.77
C ALA A 211 -20.08 8.41 31.39
N LEU A 212 -19.95 8.76 32.67
CA LEU A 212 -20.87 9.67 33.35
C LEU A 212 -20.78 11.09 32.77
N MET A 213 -19.58 11.54 32.43
CA MET A 213 -19.39 12.85 31.80
C MET A 213 -19.86 12.88 30.35
N THR A 214 -19.75 11.76 29.62
CA THR A 214 -20.18 11.65 28.22
C THR A 214 -21.70 11.53 28.11
N SER A 215 -22.36 10.77 28.99
CA SER A 215 -23.82 10.71 29.06
C SER A 215 -24.43 12.10 29.31
N LYS A 216 -23.81 12.92 30.18
CA LYS A 216 -24.20 14.33 30.36
C LYS A 216 -23.95 15.19 29.11
N LYS A 217 -22.86 14.92 28.39
CA LYS A 217 -22.45 15.67 27.19
C LYS A 217 -23.13 15.23 25.90
N GLN A 218 -24.01 14.23 25.87
CA GLN A 218 -24.81 13.94 24.66
C GLN A 218 -25.67 15.15 24.19
N GLN A 219 -25.75 16.24 24.96
CA GLN A 219 -26.28 17.54 24.54
C GLN A 219 -25.27 18.47 23.82
N GLN A 220 -23.96 18.17 23.85
CA GLN A 220 -22.88 18.93 23.21
C GLN A 220 -22.17 18.06 22.16
N LYS A 221 -22.23 18.47 20.89
CA LYS A 221 -21.94 17.66 19.70
C LYS A 221 -20.52 17.07 19.57
N ASN A 222 -19.56 17.39 20.43
CA ASN A 222 -18.16 16.97 20.26
C ASN A 222 -17.63 16.26 21.52
N PRO A 223 -17.09 15.04 21.41
CA PRO A 223 -16.36 14.40 22.50
C PRO A 223 -15.14 15.26 22.89
N PRO A 224 -14.72 15.26 24.16
CA PRO A 224 -13.58 16.05 24.59
C PRO A 224 -12.29 15.52 23.95
N SER A 225 -11.61 16.34 23.15
CA SER A 225 -10.38 16.01 22.41
C SER A 225 -9.17 15.60 23.26
N ASN A 226 -9.29 15.64 24.59
CA ASN A 226 -8.20 15.48 25.55
C ASN A 226 -8.48 14.32 26.50
N TRP A 227 -8.82 13.16 25.96
CA TRP A 227 -8.80 11.95 26.78
C TRP A 227 -7.38 11.67 27.23
N ARG A 228 -7.27 11.36 28.52
CA ARG A 228 -6.04 11.02 29.24
C ARG A 228 -6.24 9.67 29.85
N LEU A 229 -5.23 8.82 29.91
CA LEU A 229 -5.31 7.54 30.63
C LEU A 229 -4.35 7.63 31.79
N ASP A 230 -4.87 7.69 33.01
CA ASP A 230 -4.07 8.08 34.17
C ASP A 230 -2.93 7.11 34.45
N MET A 231 -3.21 5.81 34.34
CA MET A 231 -2.18 4.78 34.48
C MET A 231 -1.07 4.94 33.44
N LEU A 232 -1.41 5.21 32.18
CA LEU A 232 -0.41 5.45 31.14
C LEU A 232 0.37 6.73 31.39
N ASP A 233 -0.26 7.80 31.88
CA ASP A 233 0.45 9.03 32.27
C ASP A 233 1.48 8.77 33.38
N GLU A 234 1.18 7.87 34.31
CA GLU A 234 2.11 7.45 35.36
C GLU A 234 3.23 6.55 34.83
N ILE A 235 2.94 5.63 33.88
CA ILE A 235 3.95 4.82 33.18
C ILE A 235 4.86 5.71 32.32
N CYS A 236 4.32 6.73 31.67
CA CYS A 236 5.10 7.68 30.88
C CYS A 236 6.00 8.59 31.72
N ARG A 237 5.68 8.82 33.00
CA ARG A 237 6.40 9.80 33.83
C ARG A 237 7.88 9.45 34.05
N PRO A 238 8.27 8.22 34.46
CA PRO A 238 9.68 7.85 34.58
C PRO A 238 10.48 8.02 33.29
N ILE A 239 9.86 7.74 32.13
CA ILE A 239 10.48 7.95 30.81
C ILE A 239 10.75 9.44 30.59
N ALA A 240 9.75 10.28 30.88
CA ALA A 240 9.87 11.73 30.77
C ALA A 240 10.93 12.30 31.73
N ASP A 241 11.00 11.80 32.97
CA ASP A 241 12.00 12.22 33.97
C ASP A 241 13.42 11.84 33.54
N ARG A 242 13.63 10.61 33.04
CA ARG A 242 14.93 10.18 32.49
C ARG A 242 15.32 10.98 31.25
N LEU A 243 14.37 11.22 30.34
CA LEU A 243 14.60 12.04 29.16
C LEU A 243 14.98 13.48 29.54
N ARG A 244 14.30 14.05 30.54
CA ARG A 244 14.63 15.37 31.06
C ARG A 244 16.06 15.40 31.63
N TYR A 245 16.43 14.42 32.44
CA TYR A 245 17.77 14.32 33.04
C TYR A 245 18.86 14.21 31.96
N HIS A 246 18.78 13.21 31.07
CA HIS A 246 19.83 12.90 30.10
C HIS A 246 19.89 13.87 28.90
N PHE A 247 18.76 14.38 28.43
CA PHE A 247 18.72 15.17 27.19
C PHE A 247 18.50 16.67 27.42
N LEU A 248 17.82 17.07 28.50
CA LEU A 248 17.46 18.48 28.73
C LEU A 248 18.37 19.17 29.73
N GLU A 249 18.67 18.54 30.86
CA GLU A 249 19.41 19.15 31.99
C GLU A 249 20.93 19.04 31.83
N GLU A 250 21.46 17.90 31.40
CA GLU A 250 22.92 17.67 31.26
C GLU A 250 23.59 18.66 30.29
N THR A 251 22.88 19.07 29.24
CA THR A 251 23.34 20.06 28.26
C THR A 251 23.29 21.50 28.79
N ALA A 252 22.51 21.80 29.84
CA ALA A 252 22.50 23.14 30.46
C ALA A 252 23.76 23.36 31.32
N ILE A 253 24.26 22.31 31.98
CA ILE A 253 25.43 22.36 32.86
C ILE A 253 26.72 22.61 32.05
N LEU A 254 26.85 21.99 30.87
CA LEU A 254 28.02 22.18 30.00
C LEU A 254 28.10 23.59 29.38
N ASN A 255 26.97 24.28 29.18
CA ASN A 255 26.95 25.62 28.61
C ASN A 255 27.21 26.74 29.62
N GLN A 256 26.99 26.50 30.93
CA GLN A 256 27.25 27.52 31.96
C GLN A 256 28.69 27.52 32.49
N GLY A 257 29.43 26.41 32.35
CA GLY A 257 30.78 26.27 32.91
C GLY A 257 31.92 26.93 32.12
N ASN A 258 31.70 27.40 30.90
CA ASN A 258 32.80 27.68 29.95
C ASN A 258 33.13 29.16 29.71
N ASN A 259 32.63 30.09 30.54
CA ASN A 259 32.87 31.53 30.34
C ASN A 259 34.21 32.05 30.90
N ASN A 260 35.02 31.25 31.63
CA ASN A 260 36.22 31.76 32.32
C ASN A 260 37.54 30.99 32.07
N SER A 261 37.60 29.96 31.21
CA SER A 261 38.84 29.24 30.92
C SER A 261 39.23 29.36 29.45
N ALA A 262 40.12 30.31 29.17
CA ALA A 262 40.75 30.52 27.86
C ALA A 262 41.77 29.40 27.53
N VAL A 263 41.33 28.15 27.48
CA VAL A 263 42.16 27.02 26.98
C VAL A 263 41.69 26.66 25.57
N PRO A 264 42.42 27.09 24.53
CA PRO A 264 42.11 26.76 23.15
C PRO A 264 42.55 25.32 22.87
N GLY A 265 41.63 24.36 22.95
CA GLY A 265 41.98 22.96 22.62
C GLY A 265 40.87 21.91 22.61
N ALA A 266 39.69 22.14 23.22
CA ALA A 266 38.66 21.10 23.31
C ALA A 266 37.56 21.25 22.25
N GLY A 267 37.84 20.85 21.00
CA GLY A 267 36.86 20.82 19.90
C GLY A 267 35.80 19.71 19.96
N SER A 268 35.57 19.08 21.12
CA SER A 268 34.75 17.86 21.24
C SER A 268 33.24 18.12 21.36
N ASN A 269 32.82 19.28 21.88
CA ASN A 269 31.41 19.50 22.22
C ASN A 269 30.49 19.82 21.03
N ARG A 270 31.03 20.14 19.84
CA ARG A 270 30.18 20.38 18.65
C ARG A 270 29.49 19.11 18.13
N ASN A 271 30.06 17.94 18.39
CA ASN A 271 29.54 16.69 17.85
C ASN A 271 28.25 16.19 18.54
N THR A 272 27.90 16.72 19.72
CA THR A 272 26.73 16.24 20.47
C THR A 272 25.41 16.74 19.87
N MET A 273 25.37 17.99 19.37
CA MET A 273 24.19 18.51 18.67
C MET A 273 23.99 17.83 17.31
N ASP A 274 25.06 17.49 16.60
CA ASP A 274 24.97 16.84 15.28
C ASP A 274 24.23 15.49 15.28
N ARG A 275 24.19 14.80 16.43
CA ARG A 275 23.54 13.48 16.59
C ARG A 275 22.39 13.48 17.60
N PHE A 276 21.97 14.64 18.09
CA PHE A 276 20.96 14.74 19.14
C PHE A 276 19.62 14.05 18.77
N PRO A 277 19.01 14.29 17.58
CA PRO A 277 17.78 13.58 17.19
C PRO A 277 17.97 12.07 17.07
N GLU A 278 19.11 11.62 16.53
CA GLU A 278 19.43 10.19 16.40
C GLU A 278 19.45 9.49 17.76
N TRP A 279 20.15 10.07 18.74
CA TRP A 279 20.23 9.50 20.09
C TRP A 279 18.92 9.54 20.84
N LEU A 280 18.20 10.67 20.76
CA LEU A 280 16.89 10.83 21.39
C LEU A 280 15.87 9.82 20.85
N LEU A 281 15.76 9.71 19.52
CA LEU A 281 14.75 8.86 18.89
C LEU A 281 15.11 7.38 18.99
N ARG A 282 16.40 7.03 18.94
CA ARG A 282 16.85 5.67 19.26
C ARG A 282 16.50 5.28 20.69
N TYR A 283 16.78 6.15 21.66
CA TYR A 283 16.44 5.93 23.07
C TYR A 283 14.93 5.73 23.27
N LEU A 284 14.12 6.61 22.69
CA LEU A 284 12.66 6.50 22.79
C LEU A 284 12.12 5.26 22.08
N LYS A 285 12.70 4.86 20.95
CA LYS A 285 12.37 3.60 20.26
C LYS A 285 12.65 2.41 21.17
N GLU A 286 13.88 2.25 21.66
CA GLU A 286 14.29 1.14 22.52
C GLU A 286 13.44 1.03 23.79
N ILE A 287 13.12 2.15 24.44
CA ILE A 287 12.24 2.16 25.61
C ILE A 287 10.81 1.81 25.23
N SER A 288 10.29 2.38 24.14
CA SER A 288 8.92 2.10 23.72
C SER A 288 8.72 0.63 23.40
N GLU A 289 9.67 -0.05 22.75
CA GLU A 289 9.58 -1.49 22.47
C GLU A 289 9.46 -2.31 23.76
N LYS A 290 10.24 -1.97 24.78
CA LYS A 290 10.17 -2.63 26.10
C LYS A 290 8.84 -2.36 26.79
N VAL A 291 8.37 -1.12 26.78
CA VAL A 291 7.16 -0.70 27.52
C VAL A 291 5.87 -1.09 26.78
N LEU A 292 5.88 -1.23 25.45
CA LEU A 292 4.71 -1.61 24.66
C LEU A 292 4.14 -2.97 25.10
N THR A 293 4.99 -3.90 25.51
CA THR A 293 4.55 -5.18 26.08
C THR A 293 3.71 -4.98 27.35
N VAL A 294 4.15 -4.12 28.27
CA VAL A 294 3.41 -3.72 29.48
C VAL A 294 2.09 -3.03 29.11
N VAL A 295 2.10 -2.18 28.07
CA VAL A 295 0.90 -1.49 27.58
C VAL A 295 -0.11 -2.46 26.97
N ASN A 296 0.34 -3.51 26.29
CA ASN A 296 -0.53 -4.56 25.75
C ASN A 296 -1.17 -5.38 26.88
N GLU A 297 -0.44 -5.72 27.94
CA GLU A 297 -1.03 -6.35 29.13
C GLU A 297 -2.01 -5.41 29.84
N MET A 298 -1.72 -4.10 29.86
CA MET A 298 -2.66 -3.11 30.37
C MET A 298 -3.95 -3.08 29.53
N LYS A 299 -3.87 -3.23 28.20
CA LYS A 299 -5.05 -3.37 27.33
C LYS A 299 -5.91 -4.56 27.75
N ALA A 300 -5.29 -5.73 27.95
CA ALA A 300 -6.02 -6.92 28.41
C ALA A 300 -6.69 -6.70 29.77
N LEU A 301 -5.99 -6.06 30.72
CA LEU A 301 -6.58 -5.69 32.01
C LEU A 301 -7.74 -4.69 31.84
N MET A 302 -7.60 -3.70 30.95
CA MET A 302 -8.65 -2.72 30.66
C MET A 302 -9.90 -3.41 30.11
N ASP A 303 -9.73 -4.31 29.14
CA ASP A 303 -10.83 -5.07 28.55
C ASP A 303 -11.55 -5.90 29.62
N GLN A 304 -10.81 -6.59 30.49
CA GLN A 304 -11.37 -7.34 31.62
C GLN A 304 -12.13 -6.45 32.61
N VAL A 305 -11.58 -5.29 32.97
CA VAL A 305 -12.21 -4.36 33.91
C VAL A 305 -13.48 -3.77 33.33
N VAL A 306 -13.45 -3.40 32.05
CA VAL A 306 -14.62 -2.90 31.32
C VAL A 306 -15.70 -3.97 31.27
N GLU A 307 -15.35 -5.21 30.89
CA GLU A 307 -16.30 -6.33 30.86
C GLU A 307 -16.91 -6.56 32.26
N SER A 308 -16.08 -6.57 33.30
CA SER A 308 -16.53 -6.72 34.69
C SER A 308 -17.42 -5.57 35.16
N ALA A 309 -17.14 -4.33 34.72
CA ALA A 309 -17.97 -3.17 34.99
C ALA A 309 -19.33 -3.27 34.27
N LEU A 310 -19.33 -3.71 33.00
CA LEU A 310 -20.55 -3.93 32.21
C LEU A 310 -21.41 -5.07 32.79
N LEU A 311 -20.80 -6.16 33.26
CA LEU A 311 -21.51 -7.28 33.90
C LEU A 311 -22.18 -6.83 35.20
N ARG A 312 -21.42 -6.19 36.10
CA ARG A 312 -21.98 -5.63 37.35
C ARG A 312 -23.10 -4.64 37.08
N TRP A 313 -22.96 -3.86 36.00
CA TRP A 313 -24.00 -2.93 35.58
C TRP A 313 -25.27 -3.66 35.12
N ASN A 314 -25.13 -4.69 34.29
CA ASN A 314 -26.26 -5.49 33.81
C ASN A 314 -26.99 -6.18 34.98
N GLU A 315 -26.27 -6.66 35.99
CA GLU A 315 -26.85 -7.23 37.21
C GLU A 315 -27.71 -6.19 37.96
N LEU A 316 -27.22 -4.96 38.10
CA LEU A 316 -27.97 -3.86 38.72
C LEU A 316 -29.21 -3.45 37.93
N GLN A 317 -29.21 -3.62 36.60
CA GLN A 317 -30.37 -3.31 35.76
C GLN A 317 -31.45 -4.39 35.80
N HIS A 318 -31.08 -5.66 36.01
CA HIS A 318 -32.02 -6.78 35.99
C HIS A 318 -33.11 -6.67 37.06
N ASP A 319 -32.84 -5.93 38.14
CA ASP A 319 -33.79 -5.67 39.22
C ASP A 319 -34.78 -4.52 38.93
N GLN A 320 -34.61 -3.75 37.84
CA GLN A 320 -35.36 -2.51 37.61
C GLN A 320 -36.21 -2.44 36.32
N ASP A 321 -36.25 -3.48 35.46
CA ASP A 321 -37.00 -3.51 34.18
C ASP A 321 -36.75 -2.29 33.26
N LEU A 322 -35.63 -1.58 33.42
CA LEU A 322 -35.30 -0.38 32.64
C LEU A 322 -34.60 -0.77 31.34
N THR A 323 -34.97 -0.09 30.24
CA THR A 323 -34.28 -0.17 28.95
C THR A 323 -32.80 0.20 29.10
N GLN A 324 -31.94 -0.35 28.25
CA GLN A 324 -30.49 -0.13 28.16
C GLN A 324 -30.09 1.29 28.60
N SER A 325 -29.30 1.43 29.69
CA SER A 325 -29.03 2.76 30.26
C SER A 325 -28.15 3.60 29.35
N SER A 326 -28.32 4.93 29.41
CA SER A 326 -27.42 5.88 28.77
C SER A 326 -25.95 5.68 29.16
N LEU A 327 -25.66 5.22 30.39
CA LEU A 327 -24.28 4.94 30.81
C LEU A 327 -23.70 3.73 30.10
N GLN A 328 -24.43 2.63 29.96
CA GLN A 328 -23.93 1.44 29.27
C GLN A 328 -23.60 1.78 27.82
N HIS A 329 -24.48 2.55 27.16
CA HIS A 329 -24.20 3.07 25.83
C HIS A 329 -22.96 3.99 25.84
N ALA A 330 -22.80 4.87 26.83
CA ALA A 330 -21.63 5.74 26.95
C ALA A 330 -20.33 4.93 27.14
N ILE A 331 -20.32 3.89 27.98
CA ILE A 331 -19.17 2.99 28.14
C ILE A 331 -18.83 2.31 26.81
N LEU A 332 -19.82 1.69 26.15
CA LEU A 332 -19.63 1.04 24.85
C LEU A 332 -19.18 2.02 23.74
N THR A 333 -19.46 3.32 23.89
CA THR A 333 -18.99 4.36 22.97
C THR A 333 -17.56 4.79 23.26
N ILE A 334 -17.17 4.83 24.53
CA ILE A 334 -15.86 5.35 24.98
C ILE A 334 -14.76 4.30 24.87
N VAL A 335 -15.07 3.06 25.23
CA VAL A 335 -14.07 1.97 25.30
C VAL A 335 -13.37 1.71 23.97
N PRO A 336 -14.05 1.66 22.80
CA PRO A 336 -13.37 1.47 21.52
C PRO A 336 -12.35 2.57 21.22
N GLN A 337 -12.65 3.80 21.65
CA GLN A 337 -11.79 4.96 21.48
C GLN A 337 -10.63 5.01 22.51
N TRP A 338 -10.60 4.09 23.49
CA TRP A 338 -9.52 3.90 24.44
C TRP A 338 -8.51 2.90 23.92
N ASN A 339 -7.69 3.36 22.98
CA ASN A 339 -6.55 2.58 22.54
C ASN A 339 -5.30 2.92 23.38
N PRO A 340 -4.90 2.09 24.36
CA PRO A 340 -3.78 2.39 25.23
C PRO A 340 -2.44 2.43 24.46
N THR A 341 -2.30 1.60 23.42
CA THR A 341 -1.11 1.58 22.55
C THR A 341 -0.97 2.89 21.80
N ALA A 342 -2.02 3.34 21.12
CA ALA A 342 -1.99 4.59 20.38
C ALA A 342 -1.80 5.80 21.32
N TYR A 343 -2.43 5.78 22.51
CA TYR A 343 -2.21 6.81 23.53
C TYR A 343 -0.75 6.87 23.99
N PHE A 344 -0.16 5.72 24.31
CA PHE A 344 1.23 5.62 24.75
C PHE A 344 2.19 6.13 23.67
N LEU A 345 2.02 5.68 22.42
CA LEU A 345 2.84 6.13 21.30
C LEU A 345 2.69 7.64 21.05
N ARG A 346 1.48 8.18 21.19
CA ARG A 346 1.22 9.63 21.15
C ARG A 346 2.01 10.38 22.22
N GLU A 347 2.09 9.85 23.44
CA GLU A 347 2.86 10.45 24.52
C GLU A 347 4.37 10.35 24.29
N ILE A 348 4.87 9.25 23.75
CA ILE A 348 6.27 9.10 23.33
C ILE A 348 6.65 10.16 22.29
N VAL A 349 5.82 10.32 21.26
CA VAL A 349 5.97 11.36 20.23
C VAL A 349 5.89 12.76 20.86
N ARG A 350 5.00 12.98 21.83
CA ARG A 350 4.90 14.26 22.57
C ARG A 350 6.19 14.57 23.33
N MET A 351 6.82 13.57 23.94
CA MET A 351 8.11 13.72 24.62
C MET A 351 9.24 14.04 23.63
N ALA A 352 9.32 13.33 22.51
CA ALA A 352 10.29 13.60 21.44
C ALA A 352 10.15 15.06 20.94
N ARG A 353 8.91 15.47 20.65
CA ARG A 353 8.57 16.83 20.25
C ARG A 353 8.97 17.87 21.29
N HIS A 354 8.68 17.61 22.57
CA HIS A 354 9.07 18.50 23.66
C HIS A 354 10.60 18.66 23.71
N ALA A 355 11.35 17.56 23.64
CA ALA A 355 12.81 17.61 23.69
C ALA A 355 13.43 18.42 22.54
N LEU A 356 12.98 18.15 21.32
CA LEU A 356 13.45 18.86 20.11
C LEU A 356 13.10 20.36 20.14
N ARG A 357 11.90 20.72 20.64
CA ARG A 357 11.49 22.13 20.81
C ARG A 357 12.25 22.84 21.93
N SER A 358 12.47 22.18 23.06
CA SER A 358 13.22 22.75 24.19
C SER A 358 14.66 23.10 23.82
N LYS A 359 15.25 22.39 22.85
CA LYS A 359 16.56 22.73 22.28
C LYS A 359 16.48 23.62 21.03
N SER A 360 15.27 23.96 20.58
CA SER A 360 15.04 24.69 19.33
C SER A 360 15.82 24.08 18.15
N TYR A 361 15.90 22.75 18.08
CA TYR A 361 16.88 22.05 17.26
C TYR A 361 16.80 22.46 15.77
N PHE A 362 15.60 22.39 15.18
CA PHE A 362 15.33 22.77 13.80
C PHE A 362 15.25 24.30 13.57
N SER A 363 15.46 25.09 14.61
CA SER A 363 15.59 26.55 14.52
C SER A 363 17.00 27.01 14.90
N HIS A 364 17.91 26.08 15.24
CA HIS A 364 19.25 26.41 15.67
C HIS A 364 20.12 26.82 14.46
N PRO A 365 20.86 27.93 14.53
CA PRO A 365 21.65 28.44 13.40
C PRO A 365 22.74 27.46 12.95
N ASP A 366 23.29 26.65 13.85
CA ASP A 366 24.29 25.63 13.47
C ASP A 366 23.69 24.44 12.71
N VAL A 367 22.36 24.25 12.77
CA VAL A 367 21.64 23.14 12.12
C VAL A 367 21.02 23.59 10.79
N VAL A 368 20.31 24.73 10.78
CA VAL A 368 19.54 25.22 9.61
C VAL A 368 20.06 26.57 9.09
N GLY A 369 21.03 27.19 9.77
CA GLY A 369 21.58 28.48 9.36
C GLY A 369 22.48 28.40 8.13
N ARG A 370 22.88 29.57 7.63
CA ARG A 370 23.64 29.71 6.37
C ARG A 370 24.99 28.99 6.38
N ASP A 371 25.60 28.87 7.55
CA ASP A 371 26.90 28.21 7.77
C ASP A 371 26.74 26.78 8.31
N ALA A 372 25.50 26.28 8.41
CA ALA A 372 25.23 24.94 8.91
C ALA A 372 25.75 23.87 7.94
N ARG A 373 26.17 22.74 8.51
CA ARG A 373 26.52 21.56 7.71
C ARG A 373 25.23 20.93 7.21
N HIS A 374 24.93 21.07 5.91
CA HIS A 374 23.75 20.50 5.25
C HIS A 374 23.47 19.03 5.65
N GLY A 375 24.52 18.22 5.79
CA GLY A 375 24.41 16.82 6.20
C GLY A 375 23.85 16.58 7.61
N VAL A 376 23.94 17.54 8.53
CA VAL A 376 23.41 17.44 9.90
C VAL A 376 21.90 17.56 9.89
N ALA A 377 21.36 18.64 9.30
CA ALA A 377 19.91 18.82 9.17
C ALA A 377 19.28 17.70 8.33
N LYS A 378 19.91 17.28 7.23
CA LYS A 378 19.43 16.16 6.42
C LYS A 378 19.31 14.88 7.23
N ARG A 379 20.37 14.50 7.96
CA ARG A 379 20.36 13.31 8.84
C ARG A 379 19.27 13.43 9.91
N ALA A 380 19.13 14.60 10.54
CA ALA A 380 18.11 14.82 11.56
C ALA A 380 16.69 14.62 11.01
N ILE A 381 16.40 15.13 9.81
CA ILE A 381 15.11 14.94 9.13
C ILE A 381 14.90 13.45 8.78
N GLU A 382 15.92 12.75 8.30
CA GLU A 382 15.85 11.30 8.05
C GLU A 382 15.51 10.51 9.33
N GLN A 383 16.06 10.90 10.48
CA GLN A 383 15.69 10.28 11.76
C GLN A 383 14.22 10.53 12.14
N LEU A 384 13.64 11.68 11.76
CA LEU A 384 12.20 11.91 11.97
C LEU A 384 11.36 10.93 11.14
N PHE A 385 11.69 10.76 9.85
CA PHE A 385 10.99 9.79 8.99
C PHE A 385 11.10 8.36 9.52
N LEU A 386 12.29 7.92 9.91
CA LEU A 386 12.49 6.57 10.46
C LEU A 386 11.71 6.34 11.77
N PHE A 387 11.57 7.39 12.58
CA PHE A 387 10.80 7.32 13.81
C PHE A 387 9.29 7.32 13.54
N ASP A 388 8.80 8.17 12.63
CA ASP A 388 7.38 8.20 12.25
C ASP A 388 6.94 6.88 11.60
N ASP A 389 7.79 6.28 10.76
CA ASP A 389 7.60 4.94 10.16
C ASP A 389 7.48 3.86 11.26
N TYR A 390 8.41 3.86 12.22
CA TYR A 390 8.35 2.97 13.39
C TYR A 390 7.03 3.13 14.18
N ILE A 391 6.59 4.37 14.43
CA ILE A 391 5.33 4.61 15.15
C ILE A 391 4.14 4.08 14.33
N GLN A 392 4.14 4.28 13.02
CA GLN A 392 3.09 3.79 12.13
C GLN A 392 3.03 2.26 12.09
N ASP A 393 4.17 1.58 12.00
CA ASP A 393 4.23 0.12 12.05
C ASP A 393 3.64 -0.42 13.35
N ARG A 394 3.98 0.19 14.50
CA ARG A 394 3.43 -0.23 15.80
C ARG A 394 1.93 0.05 15.94
N LEU A 395 1.42 1.07 15.28
CA LEU A 395 -0.03 1.32 15.22
C LEU A 395 -0.73 0.28 14.33
N LEU A 396 -0.12 -0.14 13.22
CA LEU A 396 -0.66 -1.17 12.33
C LEU A 396 -0.68 -2.57 12.97
N ASP A 397 0.29 -2.87 13.84
CA ASP A 397 0.35 -4.10 14.65
C ASP A 397 -0.75 -4.14 15.72
N SER A 398 -1.21 -2.98 16.17
CA SER A 398 -2.34 -2.89 17.09
C SER A 398 -3.66 -3.01 16.31
N ASP A 399 -4.70 -3.58 16.91
CA ASP A 399 -6.06 -3.68 16.31
C ASP A 399 -6.74 -2.30 16.06
N ALA A 400 -5.97 -1.21 16.01
CA ALA A 400 -6.38 0.19 15.96
C ALA A 400 -6.78 0.69 14.56
N LYS A 401 -6.84 -0.17 13.54
CA LYS A 401 -6.94 0.29 12.14
C LYS A 401 -8.19 1.11 11.82
N ASP A 402 -9.25 0.96 12.62
CA ASP A 402 -10.56 1.58 12.34
C ASP A 402 -10.90 2.77 13.26
N ASP A 403 -10.01 3.16 14.16
CA ASP A 403 -10.32 4.17 15.18
C ASP A 403 -9.91 5.58 14.72
N GLU A 404 -10.83 6.27 14.03
CA GLU A 404 -10.64 7.64 13.49
C GLU A 404 -10.32 8.70 14.58
N GLY A 405 -10.43 8.37 15.87
CA GLY A 405 -10.38 9.33 16.97
C GLY A 405 -8.99 9.75 17.45
N LEU A 406 -7.94 8.94 17.23
CA LEU A 406 -6.63 9.15 17.88
C LEU A 406 -5.46 9.17 16.88
N GLU A 407 -5.41 10.22 16.07
CA GLU A 407 -4.25 10.43 15.18
C GLU A 407 -3.00 10.80 15.98
N VAL A 408 -1.95 9.97 15.87
CA VAL A 408 -0.64 10.25 16.46
C VAL A 408 0.08 11.27 15.59
N PRO A 409 0.44 12.46 16.11
CA PRO A 409 1.00 13.53 15.29
C PRO A 409 2.40 13.17 14.81
N ARG A 410 2.64 13.18 13.50
CA ARG A 410 3.95 12.82 12.94
C ARG A 410 4.98 13.92 13.18
N LEU A 411 6.20 13.56 13.57
CA LEU A 411 7.26 14.52 13.86
C LEU A 411 7.68 15.29 12.61
N VAL A 412 7.68 14.64 11.45
CA VAL A 412 7.94 15.28 10.15
C VAL A 412 6.94 16.40 9.88
N ASP A 413 5.65 16.19 10.12
CA ASP A 413 4.65 17.23 9.89
C ASP A 413 4.85 18.41 10.84
N VAL A 414 5.20 18.12 12.10
CA VAL A 414 5.37 19.14 13.15
C VAL A 414 6.62 20.01 12.95
N PHE A 415 7.73 19.43 12.51
CA PHE A 415 9.02 20.13 12.44
C PHE A 415 9.44 20.53 11.04
N VAL A 416 9.12 19.72 10.04
CA VAL A 416 9.52 19.94 8.65
C VAL A 416 8.38 20.59 7.90
N ALA A 417 7.24 19.90 7.74
CA ALA A 417 6.14 20.40 6.90
C ALA A 417 5.53 21.72 7.41
N ALA A 418 5.44 21.90 8.74
CA ALA A 418 4.97 23.14 9.35
C ALA A 418 5.91 24.34 9.17
N ASN A 419 7.17 24.12 8.78
CA ASN A 419 8.16 25.17 8.52
C ASN A 419 8.46 25.22 7.02
N GLU A 420 7.72 26.05 6.28
CA GLU A 420 7.81 26.15 4.81
C GLU A 420 9.25 26.36 4.31
N GLY A 421 10.06 27.17 5.01
CA GLY A 421 11.45 27.42 4.63
C GLY A 421 12.33 26.18 4.75
N LEU A 422 12.22 25.46 5.87
CA LEU A 422 12.95 24.20 6.09
C LEU A 422 12.46 23.10 5.14
N PHE A 423 11.15 23.00 4.93
CA PHE A 423 10.54 22.03 4.03
C PHE A 423 10.99 22.23 2.59
N HIS A 424 10.95 23.46 2.09
CA HIS A 424 11.41 23.79 0.74
C HIS A 424 12.91 23.52 0.59
N TRP A 425 13.74 23.95 1.55
CA TRP A 425 15.17 23.65 1.52
C TRP A 425 15.43 22.14 1.46
N TRP A 426 14.75 21.36 2.29
CA TRP A 426 14.92 19.90 2.32
C TRP A 426 14.46 19.23 1.02
N ILE A 427 13.32 19.66 0.45
CA ILE A 427 12.85 19.18 -0.86
C ILE A 427 13.89 19.45 -1.95
N GLU A 428 14.48 20.64 -1.96
CA GLU A 428 15.51 21.02 -2.94
C GLU A 428 16.77 20.16 -2.81
N GLU A 429 17.22 19.90 -1.58
CA GLU A 429 18.36 19.02 -1.30
C GLU A 429 18.09 17.56 -1.69
N GLU A 430 16.88 17.07 -1.41
CA GLU A 430 16.48 15.70 -1.75
C GLU A 430 16.38 15.53 -3.27
N ARG A 431 15.74 16.49 -3.95
CA ARG A 431 15.69 16.57 -5.42
C ARG A 431 17.09 16.58 -6.01
N TYR A 432 17.94 17.49 -5.55
CA TYR A 432 19.30 17.63 -6.07
C TYR A 432 20.13 16.36 -5.85
N GLY A 433 20.06 15.77 -4.65
CA GLY A 433 20.76 14.53 -4.33
C GLY A 433 20.33 13.35 -5.22
N ALA A 434 19.01 13.19 -5.42
CA ALA A 434 18.47 12.15 -6.28
C ALA A 434 18.88 12.33 -7.75
N VAL A 435 18.73 13.55 -8.28
CA VAL A 435 19.10 13.87 -9.68
C VAL A 435 20.59 13.68 -9.92
N VAL A 436 21.47 14.16 -9.02
CA VAL A 436 22.92 13.98 -9.14
C VAL A 436 23.31 12.50 -9.12
N THR A 437 22.66 11.69 -8.27
CA THR A 437 22.92 10.26 -8.19
C THR A 437 22.48 9.56 -9.48
N LEU A 438 21.31 9.94 -10.02
CA LEU A 438 20.80 9.42 -11.27
C LEU A 438 21.72 9.78 -12.45
N ARG A 439 22.15 11.05 -12.56
CA ARG A 439 23.09 11.50 -13.60
C ARG A 439 24.44 10.80 -13.52
N LYS A 440 24.99 10.61 -12.32
CA LYS A 440 26.24 9.84 -12.14
C LYS A 440 26.10 8.39 -12.60
N CYS A 441 24.95 7.76 -12.34
CA CYS A 441 24.64 6.43 -12.84
C CYS A 441 24.55 6.42 -14.38
N ALA A 442 23.84 7.38 -14.96
CA ALA A 442 23.72 7.55 -16.41
C ALA A 442 25.10 7.76 -17.08
N ASP A 443 25.93 8.65 -16.54
CA ASP A 443 27.27 8.92 -17.05
C ASP A 443 28.14 7.65 -16.98
N ALA A 444 28.03 6.86 -15.91
CA ALA A 444 28.74 5.59 -15.78
C ALA A 444 28.26 4.56 -16.82
N THR A 445 26.94 4.45 -17.02
CA THR A 445 26.33 3.58 -18.04
C THR A 445 26.76 3.99 -19.45
N LEU A 446 26.69 5.29 -19.79
CA LEU A 446 27.12 5.82 -21.08
C LEU A 446 28.63 5.63 -21.31
N ALA A 447 29.46 5.85 -20.29
CA ALA A 447 30.89 5.62 -20.37
C ALA A 447 31.22 4.13 -20.61
N SER A 448 30.41 3.21 -20.05
CA SER A 448 30.59 1.77 -20.28
C SER A 448 30.42 1.39 -21.76
N PHE A 449 29.44 1.98 -22.45
CA PHE A 449 29.23 1.78 -23.89
C PHE A 449 30.36 2.37 -24.76
N GLN A 450 31.02 3.43 -24.31
CA GLN A 450 32.11 4.06 -25.06
C GLN A 450 33.43 3.29 -24.93
N LYS A 451 33.72 2.72 -23.75
CA LYS A 451 34.95 1.99 -23.49
C LYS A 451 35.07 0.72 -24.34
N THR A 452 33.98 -0.02 -24.52
CA THR A 452 33.97 -1.26 -25.32
C THR A 452 34.41 -1.04 -26.76
N LYS A 453 34.17 0.14 -27.33
CA LYS A 453 34.54 0.43 -28.73
C LYS A 453 36.00 0.88 -28.90
N GLY A 454 36.54 1.64 -27.95
CA GLY A 454 37.85 2.29 -28.10
C GLY A 454 39.06 1.44 -27.71
N GLU A 455 38.90 0.53 -26.74
CA GLU A 455 39.99 -0.31 -26.25
C GLU A 455 40.23 -1.52 -27.16
N ASP A 456 39.17 -2.12 -27.70
CA ASP A 456 39.27 -3.27 -28.59
C ASP A 456 39.99 -2.94 -29.90
N GLU A 457 39.75 -1.76 -30.49
CA GLU A 457 40.47 -1.33 -31.70
C GLU A 457 41.96 -1.08 -31.44
N LYS A 458 42.32 -0.50 -30.28
CA LYS A 458 43.72 -0.23 -29.94
C LYS A 458 44.46 -1.51 -29.54
N ALA A 459 43.83 -2.40 -28.78
CA ALA A 459 44.41 -3.67 -28.35
C ALA A 459 44.57 -4.66 -29.53
N ALA A 460 43.59 -4.73 -30.43
CA ALA A 460 43.66 -5.55 -31.63
C ALA A 460 44.82 -5.13 -32.54
N ASN A 461 45.08 -3.82 -32.66
CA ASN A 461 46.19 -3.31 -33.45
C ASN A 461 47.56 -3.51 -32.78
N ALA A 462 47.63 -3.53 -31.45
CA ALA A 462 48.90 -3.61 -30.73
C ALA A 462 49.46 -5.03 -30.54
N THR A 463 48.61 -6.06 -30.46
CA THR A 463 49.08 -7.39 -30.02
C THR A 463 49.08 -8.47 -31.09
N GLY A 464 48.44 -8.29 -32.25
CA GLY A 464 48.44 -9.27 -33.37
C GLY A 464 47.94 -10.68 -33.02
N LYS A 465 47.56 -10.91 -31.76
CA LYS A 465 47.16 -12.20 -31.19
C LYS A 465 45.73 -12.01 -30.74
N LYS A 466 44.82 -12.52 -31.56
CA LYS A 466 43.37 -12.51 -31.37
C LYS A 466 43.03 -13.42 -30.17
N MET A 467 43.29 -12.96 -28.96
CA MET A 467 42.91 -13.66 -27.74
C MET A 467 41.41 -13.46 -27.57
N ILE A 468 40.64 -14.49 -27.90
CA ILE A 468 39.17 -14.53 -27.78
C ILE A 468 38.83 -14.62 -26.29
N LEU A 469 39.02 -13.54 -25.55
CA LEU A 469 38.32 -13.31 -24.30
C LEU A 469 36.98 -12.73 -24.71
N GLN A 470 35.96 -13.58 -24.87
CA GLN A 470 34.58 -13.09 -24.91
C GLN A 470 34.27 -12.54 -23.52
N PRO A 471 34.15 -11.22 -23.31
CA PRO A 471 33.62 -10.73 -22.07
C PRO A 471 32.22 -11.34 -21.92
N LYS A 472 31.99 -12.08 -20.82
CA LYS A 472 30.65 -12.42 -20.39
C LYS A 472 29.98 -11.10 -19.99
N VAL A 473 29.45 -10.38 -20.98
CA VAL A 473 28.53 -9.28 -20.74
C VAL A 473 27.27 -9.96 -20.22
N GLN A 474 27.17 -10.11 -18.90
CA GLN A 474 25.90 -10.40 -18.24
C GLN A 474 24.94 -9.33 -18.73
N THR A 475 23.99 -9.76 -19.56
CA THR A 475 23.05 -8.87 -20.21
C THR A 475 22.02 -8.53 -19.15
N ALA A 476 22.19 -7.37 -18.51
CA ALA A 476 21.22 -6.89 -17.54
C ALA A 476 19.85 -6.78 -18.21
N LEU A 477 18.80 -7.28 -17.55
CA LEU A 477 17.43 -7.30 -18.10
C LEU A 477 16.84 -5.90 -18.30
N PHE A 478 17.38 -4.91 -17.60
CA PHE A 478 17.11 -3.50 -17.77
C PHE A 478 18.34 -2.67 -17.36
N PRO A 479 18.47 -1.42 -17.84
CA PRO A 479 19.59 -0.54 -17.52
C PRO A 479 19.70 -0.25 -16.01
N PRO A 480 20.93 -0.14 -15.46
CA PRO A 480 21.15 0.26 -14.06
C PRO A 480 20.48 1.59 -13.68
N ILE A 481 20.32 2.50 -14.66
CA ILE A 481 19.63 3.78 -14.44
C ILE A 481 18.14 3.58 -14.12
N ALA A 482 17.48 2.61 -14.73
CA ALA A 482 16.08 2.30 -14.45
C ALA A 482 15.93 1.66 -13.06
N GLU A 483 16.86 0.79 -12.66
CA GLU A 483 16.90 0.21 -11.31
C GLU A 483 17.02 1.28 -10.23
N LEU A 484 17.97 2.21 -10.42
CA LEU A 484 18.19 3.32 -9.51
C LEU A 484 16.97 4.25 -9.48
N PHE A 485 16.38 4.55 -10.64
CA PHE A 485 15.14 5.32 -10.72
C PHE A 485 14.03 4.67 -9.89
N ILE A 486 13.74 3.38 -10.10
CA ILE A 486 12.71 2.64 -9.36
C ILE A 486 12.99 2.68 -7.85
N SER A 487 14.26 2.51 -7.45
CA SER A 487 14.68 2.61 -6.04
C SER A 487 14.44 4.00 -5.45
N LEU A 488 14.71 5.06 -6.21
CA LEU A 488 14.44 6.44 -5.83
C LEU A 488 12.93 6.73 -5.74
N VAL A 489 12.13 6.19 -6.66
CA VAL A 489 10.66 6.26 -6.60
C VAL A 489 10.15 5.56 -5.35
N HIS A 490 10.64 4.36 -5.04
CA HIS A 490 10.25 3.61 -3.86
C HIS A 490 10.61 4.35 -2.56
N SER A 491 11.84 4.87 -2.47
CA SER A 491 12.31 5.69 -1.35
C SER A 491 11.44 6.95 -1.18
N SER A 492 11.13 7.62 -2.29
CA SER A 492 10.24 8.77 -2.29
C SER A 492 8.84 8.40 -1.82
N ARG A 493 8.33 7.22 -2.21
CA ARG A 493 7.02 6.71 -1.79
C ARG A 493 6.88 6.57 -0.30
N ILE A 494 7.87 5.95 0.33
CA ILE A 494 7.91 5.81 1.79
C ILE A 494 7.83 7.20 2.44
N LYS A 495 8.66 8.15 1.98
CA LYS A 495 8.71 9.50 2.56
C LYS A 495 7.42 10.28 2.39
N TRP A 496 6.79 10.28 1.21
CA TRP A 496 5.59 11.07 1.04
C TRP A 496 4.38 10.46 1.76
N ASN A 497 4.29 9.13 1.87
CA ASN A 497 3.23 8.46 2.62
C ASN A 497 3.27 8.83 4.12
N LEU A 498 4.44 9.27 4.61
CA LEU A 498 4.65 9.75 5.97
C LEU A 498 4.20 11.19 6.21
N PHE A 499 3.81 11.98 5.20
CA PHE A 499 3.11 13.27 5.45
C PHE A 499 1.62 13.05 5.71
N SER A 500 1.06 13.72 6.72
CA SER A 500 -0.39 13.66 7.00
C SER A 500 -1.18 14.61 6.09
N SER A 501 -0.59 15.75 5.70
CA SER A 501 -1.24 16.73 4.82
C SER A 501 -1.08 16.36 3.33
N LEU A 502 -2.21 16.25 2.63
CA LEU A 502 -2.25 16.05 1.17
C LEU A 502 -1.48 17.15 0.42
N GLN A 503 -1.48 18.39 0.91
CA GLN A 503 -0.74 19.49 0.30
C GLN A 503 0.78 19.24 0.35
N SER A 504 1.30 18.79 1.50
CA SER A 504 2.73 18.47 1.66
C SER A 504 3.13 17.28 0.79
N GLN A 505 2.27 16.27 0.70
CA GLN A 505 2.45 15.12 -0.20
C GLN A 505 2.55 15.57 -1.66
N GLN A 506 1.57 16.36 -2.15
CA GLN A 506 1.55 16.85 -3.52
C GLN A 506 2.75 17.75 -3.83
N HIS A 507 3.16 18.59 -2.87
CA HIS A 507 4.33 19.44 -3.03
C HIS A 507 5.62 18.63 -3.13
N TYR A 508 5.78 17.58 -2.31
CA TYR A 508 6.91 16.66 -2.39
C TYR A 508 6.92 15.89 -3.71
N ILE A 509 5.78 15.30 -4.10
CA ILE A 509 5.63 14.54 -5.36
C ILE A 509 5.97 15.43 -6.56
N SER A 510 5.44 16.65 -6.61
CA SER A 510 5.68 17.57 -7.73
C SER A 510 7.15 17.97 -7.85
N ASN A 511 7.81 18.31 -6.74
CA ASN A 511 9.15 18.89 -6.78
C ASN A 511 10.25 17.84 -6.81
N VAL A 512 10.11 16.74 -6.08
CA VAL A 512 11.12 15.67 -6.02
C VAL A 512 10.87 14.66 -7.13
N LEU A 513 9.74 13.94 -7.06
CA LEU A 513 9.47 12.85 -8.01
C LEU A 513 9.26 13.35 -9.44
N GLY A 514 8.55 14.47 -9.63
CA GLY A 514 8.38 15.08 -10.95
C GLY A 514 9.72 15.41 -11.62
N SER A 515 10.64 16.01 -10.86
CA SER A 515 11.97 16.36 -11.37
C SER A 515 12.82 15.12 -11.67
N ILE A 516 12.85 14.14 -10.77
CA ILE A 516 13.58 12.88 -10.99
C ILE A 516 13.04 12.17 -12.24
N SER A 517 11.72 12.17 -12.45
CA SER A 517 11.07 11.56 -13.61
C SER A 517 11.41 12.28 -14.91
N SER A 518 11.44 13.62 -14.89
CA SER A 518 11.88 14.41 -16.05
C SER A 518 13.34 14.11 -16.42
N ASP A 519 14.24 14.16 -15.44
CA ASP A 519 15.66 13.85 -15.65
C ASP A 519 15.86 12.40 -16.13
N PHE A 520 15.08 11.45 -15.60
CA PHE A 520 15.10 10.06 -16.06
C PHE A 520 14.71 9.94 -17.53
N LEU A 521 13.62 10.60 -17.97
CA LEU A 521 13.20 10.59 -19.37
C LEU A 521 14.27 11.15 -20.31
N ASP A 522 14.92 12.26 -19.93
CA ASP A 522 16.01 12.85 -20.69
C ASP A 522 17.21 11.89 -20.83
N MET A 523 17.55 11.19 -19.76
CA MET A 523 18.64 10.22 -19.75
C MET A 523 18.31 8.96 -20.57
N ILE A 524 17.08 8.46 -20.49
CA ILE A 524 16.60 7.36 -21.33
C ILE A 524 16.62 7.73 -22.81
N HIS A 525 16.21 8.96 -23.16
CA HIS A 525 16.30 9.46 -24.53
C HIS A 525 17.76 9.56 -25.02
N ALA A 526 18.69 9.99 -24.15
CA ALA A 526 20.13 10.01 -24.47
C ALA A 526 20.68 8.60 -24.70
N GLU A 527 20.27 7.61 -23.90
CA GLU A 527 20.64 6.19 -24.06
C GLU A 527 20.07 5.61 -25.37
N ALA A 528 18.78 5.85 -25.67
CA ALA A 528 18.17 5.47 -26.95
C ALA A 528 18.92 6.08 -28.15
N THR A 529 19.29 7.36 -28.06
CA THR A 529 20.09 8.04 -29.09
C THR A 529 21.47 7.38 -29.27
N LEU A 530 22.10 6.93 -28.19
CA LEU A 530 23.38 6.22 -28.24
C LEU A 530 23.21 4.82 -28.86
N LEU A 531 22.19 4.06 -28.47
CA LEU A 531 21.89 2.76 -29.06
C LEU A 531 21.59 2.87 -30.56
N ARG A 532 20.85 3.90 -30.98
CA ARG A 532 20.64 4.25 -32.39
C ARG A 532 21.97 4.51 -33.09
N LYS A 533 22.84 5.35 -32.52
CA LYS A 533 24.16 5.62 -33.08
C LYS A 533 25.00 4.35 -33.18
N LEU A 534 24.97 3.46 -32.19
CA LEU A 534 25.70 2.19 -32.23
C LEU A 534 25.23 1.30 -33.38
N LEU A 535 23.91 1.12 -33.52
CA LEU A 535 23.29 0.35 -34.61
C LEU A 535 23.70 0.87 -35.99
N LEU A 536 23.72 2.19 -36.15
CA LEU A 536 24.08 2.84 -37.42
C LEU A 536 25.60 2.92 -37.64
N SER A 537 26.42 3.07 -36.58
CA SER A 537 27.86 3.37 -36.68
C SER A 537 28.75 2.21 -37.15
N SER A 538 28.21 0.99 -37.25
CA SER A 538 28.91 -0.16 -37.84
C SER A 538 29.29 0.05 -39.33
N SER A 539 28.85 1.15 -39.94
CA SER A 539 28.80 1.35 -41.40
C SER A 539 29.69 2.47 -41.95
N LYS A 540 31.02 2.30 -41.88
CA LYS A 540 31.85 2.99 -42.88
C LYS A 540 31.74 2.36 -44.28
N SER A 541 31.09 1.20 -44.39
CA SER A 541 30.71 0.51 -45.63
C SER A 541 29.23 0.18 -45.61
N SER A 542 28.61 0.00 -46.79
CA SER A 542 27.23 -0.49 -47.00
C SER A 542 27.01 -1.94 -46.50
N SER A 543 27.81 -2.39 -45.54
CA SER A 543 27.80 -3.73 -44.97
C SER A 543 26.80 -3.82 -43.82
N ILE A 544 26.22 -5.01 -43.69
CA ILE A 544 25.36 -5.40 -42.58
C ILE A 544 26.23 -5.46 -41.30
N PRO A 545 25.73 -4.99 -40.13
CA PRO A 545 26.45 -5.13 -38.87
C PRO A 545 26.68 -6.60 -38.51
N SER A 546 27.68 -6.91 -37.69
CA SER A 546 27.93 -8.30 -37.29
C SER A 546 26.77 -8.83 -36.43
N ASP A 547 26.54 -10.15 -36.46
CA ASP A 547 25.47 -10.79 -35.66
C ASP A 547 25.60 -10.47 -34.17
N GLN A 548 26.84 -10.40 -33.67
CA GLN A 548 27.11 -10.07 -32.29
C GLN A 548 26.77 -8.60 -31.98
N ASP A 549 27.10 -7.67 -32.87
CA ASP A 549 26.76 -6.25 -32.69
C ASP A 549 25.24 -6.05 -32.73
N LEU A 550 24.54 -6.72 -33.65
CA LEU A 550 23.08 -6.70 -33.75
C LEU A 550 22.45 -7.25 -32.47
N LYS A 551 22.92 -8.40 -31.98
CA LYS A 551 22.41 -9.02 -30.76
C LYS A 551 22.64 -8.13 -29.54
N ILE A 552 23.85 -7.60 -29.35
CA ILE A 552 24.16 -6.70 -28.23
C ILE A 552 23.29 -5.43 -28.29
N ASN A 553 23.15 -4.83 -29.48
CA ASN A 553 22.32 -3.64 -29.65
C ASN A 553 20.84 -3.94 -29.35
N ALA A 554 20.30 -5.04 -29.86
CA ALA A 554 18.93 -5.48 -29.60
C ALA A 554 18.67 -5.66 -28.10
N MET A 555 19.58 -6.34 -27.40
CA MET A 555 19.48 -6.53 -25.96
C MET A 555 19.51 -5.20 -25.19
N GLY A 556 20.27 -4.21 -25.68
CA GLY A 556 20.23 -2.84 -25.15
C GLY A 556 18.86 -2.19 -25.29
N TRP A 557 18.22 -2.29 -26.46
CA TRP A 557 16.87 -1.76 -26.70
C TRP A 557 15.79 -2.50 -25.89
N ILE A 558 15.88 -3.83 -25.80
CA ILE A 558 14.99 -4.66 -24.98
C ILE A 558 15.10 -4.22 -23.52
N GLY A 559 16.31 -4.11 -23.00
CA GLY A 559 16.55 -3.67 -21.63
C GLY A 559 15.98 -2.28 -21.39
N LEU A 560 16.23 -1.33 -22.30
CA LEU A 560 15.72 0.03 -22.17
C LEU A 560 14.19 0.07 -22.12
N ALA A 561 13.51 -0.66 -23.00
CA ALA A 561 12.05 -0.77 -23.01
C ALA A 561 11.50 -1.43 -21.74
N ASN A 562 12.14 -2.50 -21.25
CA ASN A 562 11.81 -3.15 -19.98
C ASN A 562 11.94 -2.19 -18.79
N GLY A 563 13.04 -1.42 -18.75
CA GLY A 563 13.30 -0.47 -17.67
C GLY A 563 12.25 0.63 -17.59
N VAL A 564 11.86 1.21 -18.73
CA VAL A 564 10.81 2.25 -18.78
C VAL A 564 9.44 1.67 -18.44
N HIS A 565 9.11 0.48 -18.94
CA HIS A 565 7.85 -0.20 -18.60
C HIS A 565 7.76 -0.51 -17.10
N THR A 566 8.84 -1.04 -16.50
CA THR A 566 8.91 -1.33 -15.06
C THR A 566 8.79 -0.06 -14.23
N ALA A 567 9.45 1.02 -14.65
CA ALA A 567 9.31 2.34 -14.05
C ALA A 567 7.88 2.87 -14.10
N SER A 568 7.20 2.75 -15.25
CA SER A 568 5.79 3.16 -15.41
C SER A 568 4.87 2.39 -14.46
N ALA A 569 4.98 1.06 -14.44
CA ALA A 569 4.20 0.20 -13.56
C ALA A 569 4.43 0.52 -12.08
N MET A 570 5.67 0.83 -11.67
CA MET A 570 5.97 1.27 -10.31
C MET A 570 5.24 2.58 -9.96
N ILE A 571 5.25 3.57 -10.86
CA ILE A 571 4.52 4.84 -10.65
C ILE A 571 3.01 4.61 -10.58
N GLN A 572 2.46 3.75 -11.44
CA GLN A 572 1.03 3.40 -11.42
C GLN A 572 0.65 2.73 -10.09
N SER A 573 1.49 1.82 -9.59
CA SER A 573 1.29 1.18 -8.28
C SER A 573 1.25 2.20 -7.12
N CYS A 574 2.01 3.30 -7.25
CA CYS A 574 1.98 4.40 -6.28
C CYS A 574 0.67 5.19 -6.35
N ASN A 575 0.06 5.31 -7.53
CA ASN A 575 -1.12 6.15 -7.73
C ASN A 575 -2.41 5.56 -7.16
N HIS A 576 -2.55 4.23 -7.16
CA HIS A 576 -3.74 3.54 -6.61
C HIS A 576 -4.04 3.92 -5.15
N LEU A 577 -3.03 4.35 -4.40
CA LEU A 577 -3.18 4.72 -2.99
C LEU A 577 -3.61 6.17 -2.76
N GLN A 578 -3.35 7.09 -3.70
CA GLN A 578 -3.48 8.53 -3.46
C GLN A 578 -4.28 9.32 -4.51
N GLN A 579 -4.61 8.72 -5.66
CA GLN A 579 -5.32 9.38 -6.76
C GLN A 579 -4.70 10.74 -7.17
N SER A 580 -3.36 10.77 -7.26
CA SER A 580 -2.60 11.96 -7.61
C SER A 580 -2.54 12.13 -9.13
N GLN A 581 -3.16 13.20 -9.65
CA GLN A 581 -3.11 13.57 -11.07
C GLN A 581 -1.67 13.75 -11.60
N ILE A 582 -0.71 14.09 -10.73
CA ILE A 582 0.69 14.26 -11.11
C ILE A 582 1.32 12.89 -11.43
N LEU A 583 1.05 11.88 -10.60
CA LEU A 583 1.54 10.51 -10.82
C LEU A 583 0.95 9.92 -12.11
N ASP A 584 -0.32 10.17 -12.41
CA ASP A 584 -0.95 9.76 -13.66
C ASP A 584 -0.27 10.36 -14.90
N ARG A 585 0.07 11.66 -14.85
CA ARG A 585 0.79 12.32 -15.94
C ARG A 585 2.19 11.75 -16.12
N ILE A 586 2.89 11.46 -15.03
CA ILE A 586 4.22 10.84 -15.07
C ILE A 586 4.12 9.43 -15.67
N ALA A 587 3.19 8.59 -15.20
CA ALA A 587 2.96 7.25 -15.73
C ALA A 587 2.63 7.27 -17.23
N THR A 588 1.70 8.15 -17.64
CA THR A 588 1.33 8.32 -19.06
C THR A 588 2.52 8.74 -19.91
N SER A 589 3.39 9.61 -19.38
CA SER A 589 4.60 10.05 -20.08
C SER A 589 5.61 8.91 -20.24
N LEU A 590 5.78 8.08 -19.20
CA LEU A 590 6.63 6.89 -19.25
C LEU A 590 6.06 5.85 -20.23
N ASP A 591 4.75 5.62 -20.26
CA ASP A 591 4.12 4.72 -21.23
C ASP A 591 4.28 5.22 -22.67
N THR A 592 4.11 6.53 -22.90
CA THR A 592 4.35 7.14 -24.21
C THR A 592 5.81 6.98 -24.63
N MET A 593 6.76 7.19 -23.72
CA MET A 593 8.19 7.01 -23.98
C MET A 593 8.54 5.54 -24.27
N ARG A 594 7.97 4.60 -23.50
CA ARG A 594 8.11 3.16 -23.70
C ARG A 594 7.70 2.76 -25.12
N ASP A 595 6.56 3.25 -25.59
CA ASP A 595 6.05 2.93 -26.93
C ASP A 595 6.90 3.58 -28.03
N ALA A 596 7.32 4.84 -27.82
CA ALA A 596 8.21 5.55 -28.73
C ALA A 596 9.59 4.88 -28.87
N ILE A 597 10.15 4.28 -27.81
CA ILE A 597 11.41 3.53 -27.85
C ILE A 597 11.29 2.30 -28.76
N VAL A 598 10.18 1.55 -28.64
CA VAL A 598 9.93 0.36 -29.47
C VAL A 598 9.71 0.76 -30.93
N GLU A 599 8.94 1.82 -31.17
CA GLU A 599 8.69 2.35 -32.52
C GLU A 599 9.98 2.86 -33.18
N ASP A 600 10.80 3.60 -32.45
CA ASP A 600 12.07 4.14 -32.95
C ASP A 600 13.04 3.02 -33.35
N PHE A 601 13.25 2.04 -32.47
CA PHE A 601 14.06 0.85 -32.79
C PHE A 601 13.52 0.14 -34.04
N THR A 602 12.22 -0.15 -34.07
CA THR A 602 11.56 -0.86 -35.17
C THR A 602 11.73 -0.11 -36.49
N THR A 603 11.51 1.20 -36.48
CA THR A 603 11.62 2.05 -37.67
C THR A 603 13.03 2.08 -38.21
N ILE A 604 14.03 2.34 -37.34
CA ILE A 604 15.44 2.41 -37.75
C ILE A 604 15.93 1.05 -38.23
N PHE A 605 15.56 -0.02 -37.53
CA PHE A 605 15.99 -1.35 -37.89
C PHE A 605 15.35 -1.80 -39.21
N ILE A 606 14.04 -1.64 -39.40
CA ILE A 606 13.38 -2.03 -40.65
C ILE A 606 13.84 -1.15 -41.80
N GLU A 607 13.71 0.17 -41.70
CA GLU A 607 13.96 1.06 -42.84
C GLU A 607 15.46 1.18 -43.18
N THR A 608 16.36 1.23 -42.21
CA THR A 608 17.80 1.37 -42.50
C THR A 608 18.55 0.04 -42.58
N ILE A 609 18.27 -0.91 -41.69
CA ILE A 609 19.03 -2.17 -41.68
C ILE A 609 18.40 -3.18 -42.65
N VAL A 610 17.11 -3.46 -42.55
CA VAL A 610 16.44 -4.51 -43.34
C VAL A 610 16.20 -4.06 -44.80
N MET A 611 15.57 -2.90 -45.00
CA MET A 611 15.21 -2.40 -46.33
C MET A 611 16.45 -2.03 -47.15
N GLU A 612 17.34 -1.20 -46.61
CA GLU A 612 18.51 -0.68 -47.34
C GLU A 612 19.70 -1.65 -47.31
N ARG A 613 20.22 -2.01 -46.12
CA ARG A 613 21.49 -2.74 -46.01
C ARG A 613 21.36 -4.24 -46.29
N ALA A 614 20.28 -4.85 -45.81
CA ALA A 614 19.97 -6.26 -46.04
C ALA A 614 19.17 -6.50 -47.33
N LYS A 615 18.96 -5.43 -48.12
CA LYS A 615 18.38 -5.44 -49.47
C LYS A 615 16.94 -5.92 -49.56
N PHE A 616 16.14 -5.84 -48.49
CA PHE A 616 14.72 -6.17 -48.56
C PHE A 616 13.95 -5.27 -49.54
N ALA A 617 14.38 -4.02 -49.73
CA ALA A 617 13.83 -3.14 -50.77
C ALA A 617 14.03 -3.75 -52.17
N SER A 618 15.19 -4.37 -52.43
CA SER A 618 15.46 -5.07 -53.70
C SER A 618 14.62 -6.33 -53.87
N TYR A 619 14.25 -6.99 -52.76
CA TYR A 619 13.27 -8.07 -52.80
C TYR A 619 11.88 -7.53 -53.15
N THR A 620 11.41 -6.51 -52.42
CA THR A 620 10.09 -5.87 -52.61
C THR A 620 9.89 -5.40 -54.04
N MET A 621 10.89 -4.74 -54.64
CA MET A 621 10.82 -4.26 -56.03
C MET A 621 10.86 -5.38 -57.06
N ARG A 622 11.50 -6.52 -56.77
CA ARG A 622 11.61 -7.66 -57.68
C ARG A 622 10.45 -8.65 -57.54
N CYS A 623 9.75 -8.61 -56.41
CA CYS A 623 8.70 -9.57 -56.10
C CYS A 623 7.53 -9.54 -57.08
N PRO A 624 7.03 -8.39 -57.58
CA PRO A 624 6.03 -8.35 -58.64
C PRO A 624 6.45 -9.14 -59.90
N PHE A 625 7.70 -9.01 -60.33
CA PHE A 625 8.24 -9.79 -61.45
C PHE A 625 8.32 -11.29 -61.14
N LEU A 626 8.72 -11.63 -59.90
CA LEU A 626 8.75 -13.01 -59.43
C LEU A 626 7.34 -13.62 -59.43
N LEU A 627 6.33 -12.84 -59.02
CA LEU A 627 4.93 -13.24 -59.05
C LEU A 627 4.43 -13.44 -60.48
N SER A 628 4.87 -12.65 -61.47
CA SER A 628 4.44 -12.79 -62.87
C SER A 628 5.19 -13.86 -63.68
N GLN A 629 6.15 -14.58 -63.08
CA GLN A 629 6.98 -15.54 -63.82
C GLN A 629 6.26 -16.88 -64.02
N SER A 630 5.97 -17.24 -65.29
CA SER A 630 5.20 -18.44 -65.67
C SER A 630 5.99 -19.75 -65.51
N THR A 631 7.28 -19.73 -65.83
CA THR A 631 8.20 -20.88 -65.67
C THR A 631 9.47 -20.43 -64.95
N PHE A 632 9.88 -21.19 -63.93
CA PHE A 632 11.27 -21.11 -63.46
C PHE A 632 12.13 -21.72 -64.56
N ASP A 633 12.54 -20.90 -65.53
CA ASP A 633 13.56 -21.33 -66.47
C ASP A 633 14.79 -21.79 -65.67
N ASP A 634 15.15 -23.07 -65.82
CA ASP A 634 16.31 -23.73 -65.21
C ASP A 634 17.66 -23.04 -65.53
N HIS A 635 17.64 -21.98 -66.33
CA HIS A 635 18.80 -21.19 -66.74
C HIS A 635 19.03 -19.92 -65.91
N ARG A 636 18.56 -19.85 -64.66
CA ARG A 636 19.00 -18.80 -63.71
C ARG A 636 20.52 -18.91 -63.51
N ARG A 637 21.28 -18.18 -64.33
CA ARG A 637 22.75 -18.02 -64.26
C ARG A 637 23.17 -17.77 -62.80
N GLY A 638 23.71 -18.79 -62.14
CA GLY A 638 24.30 -18.70 -60.80
C GLY A 638 23.72 -19.63 -59.74
N GLN A 639 22.57 -20.30 -59.96
CA GLN A 639 22.11 -21.37 -59.04
C GLN A 639 22.76 -22.70 -59.44
N ARG A 640 23.53 -23.29 -58.52
CA ARG A 640 24.16 -24.62 -58.71
C ARG A 640 23.05 -25.64 -59.01
N GLU A 641 23.09 -26.20 -60.22
CA GLU A 641 22.25 -27.32 -60.64
C GLU A 641 22.43 -28.48 -59.65
N GLY A 642 21.40 -28.80 -58.87
CA GLY A 642 21.50 -29.90 -57.91
C GLY A 642 20.33 -30.05 -56.95
N SER A 643 19.16 -30.42 -57.47
CA SER A 643 18.19 -31.35 -56.84
C SER A 643 16.78 -31.14 -57.45
N LEU A 644 16.30 -32.15 -58.19
CA LEU A 644 14.97 -32.20 -58.82
C LEU A 644 13.80 -32.42 -57.84
N VAL A 645 14.05 -32.32 -56.53
CA VAL A 645 13.02 -32.50 -55.50
C VAL A 645 12.77 -31.16 -54.84
N SER A 646 11.61 -30.55 -55.17
CA SER A 646 10.73 -29.60 -54.44
C SER A 646 11.23 -28.79 -53.23
N ASN A 647 12.53 -28.54 -53.11
CA ASN A 647 13.12 -27.76 -52.03
C ASN A 647 13.15 -26.30 -52.50
N LEU A 648 12.05 -25.59 -52.27
CA LEU A 648 12.06 -24.14 -52.38
C LEU A 648 13.12 -23.61 -51.42
N HIS A 649 13.93 -22.67 -51.90
CA HIS A 649 14.93 -21.96 -51.10
C HIS A 649 14.51 -20.51 -50.98
N LEU A 650 15.00 -19.81 -49.95
CA LEU A 650 14.75 -18.39 -49.79
C LEU A 650 15.21 -17.63 -51.04
N SER A 651 14.40 -16.67 -51.49
CA SER A 651 14.79 -15.77 -52.56
C SER A 651 16.15 -15.12 -52.28
N MET A 652 17.01 -15.04 -53.28
CA MET A 652 18.40 -14.55 -53.12
C MET A 652 18.48 -13.17 -52.46
N ASN A 653 17.56 -12.26 -52.81
CA ASN A 653 17.50 -10.90 -52.24
C ASN A 653 16.91 -10.86 -50.82
N LEU A 654 16.37 -11.98 -50.33
CA LEU A 654 15.74 -12.08 -49.02
C LEU A 654 16.66 -12.72 -47.97
N ASN A 655 17.68 -13.47 -48.38
CA ASN A 655 18.58 -14.21 -47.48
C ASN A 655 19.20 -13.31 -46.39
N ASP A 656 19.78 -12.18 -46.79
CA ASP A 656 20.43 -11.24 -45.86
C ASP A 656 19.39 -10.63 -44.88
N SER A 657 18.21 -10.28 -45.38
CA SER A 657 17.12 -9.71 -44.58
C SER A 657 16.57 -10.74 -43.58
N TYR A 658 16.36 -11.97 -44.03
CA TYR A 658 15.93 -13.08 -43.19
C TYR A 658 16.95 -13.37 -42.09
N HIS A 659 18.24 -13.41 -42.43
CA HIS A 659 19.32 -13.62 -41.46
C HIS A 659 19.31 -12.54 -40.37
N VAL A 660 19.32 -11.28 -40.76
CA VAL A 660 19.33 -10.14 -39.81
C VAL A 660 18.07 -10.12 -38.92
N LEU A 661 16.89 -10.38 -39.50
CA LEU A 661 15.66 -10.56 -38.72
C LEU A 661 15.79 -11.71 -37.71
N SER A 662 16.33 -12.86 -38.15
CA SER A 662 16.47 -14.05 -37.30
C SER A 662 17.40 -13.81 -36.11
N VAL A 663 18.47 -13.03 -36.28
CA VAL A 663 19.41 -12.67 -35.19
C VAL A 663 18.70 -11.85 -34.11
N ILE A 664 17.90 -10.84 -34.50
CA ILE A 664 17.18 -9.99 -33.54
C ILE A 664 16.04 -10.75 -32.85
N VAL A 665 15.30 -11.56 -33.61
CA VAL A 665 14.26 -12.42 -33.06
C VAL A 665 14.87 -13.41 -32.06
N GLN A 666 16.03 -13.99 -32.38
CA GLN A 666 16.74 -14.86 -31.46
C GLN A 666 17.19 -14.11 -30.20
N ALA A 667 17.66 -12.86 -30.32
CA ALA A 667 17.97 -12.03 -29.15
C ALA A 667 16.74 -11.80 -28.27
N CYS A 668 15.57 -11.54 -28.86
CA CYS A 668 14.30 -11.43 -28.12
C CYS A 668 13.97 -12.73 -27.38
N ARG A 669 14.08 -13.89 -28.06
CA ARG A 669 13.84 -15.20 -27.45
C ARG A 669 14.81 -15.51 -26.31
N ASP A 670 16.10 -15.25 -26.51
CA ASP A 670 17.13 -15.44 -25.48
C ASP A 670 16.83 -14.58 -24.23
N SER A 671 16.32 -13.36 -24.43
CA SER A 671 15.86 -12.50 -23.33
C SER A 671 14.66 -13.09 -22.60
N LEU A 672 13.67 -13.63 -23.34
CA LEU A 672 12.48 -14.26 -22.75
C LEU A 672 12.85 -15.50 -21.94
N THR A 673 13.68 -16.38 -22.49
CA THR A 673 14.13 -17.59 -21.79
C THR A 673 14.93 -17.24 -20.54
N THR A 674 15.74 -16.17 -20.57
CA THR A 674 16.47 -15.70 -19.38
C THR A 674 15.52 -15.27 -18.26
N VAL A 675 14.42 -14.58 -18.59
CA VAL A 675 13.40 -14.17 -17.62
C VAL A 675 12.66 -15.40 -17.07
N GLU A 676 12.27 -16.34 -17.94
CA GLU A 676 11.61 -17.60 -17.55
C GLU A 676 12.49 -18.43 -16.61
N ASP A 677 13.78 -18.57 -16.91
CA ASP A 677 14.75 -19.27 -16.06
C ASP A 677 14.91 -18.59 -14.70
N MET A 678 14.94 -17.25 -14.65
CA MET A 678 15.01 -16.50 -13.40
C MET A 678 13.79 -16.75 -12.50
N ILE A 679 12.59 -16.79 -13.08
CA ILE A 679 11.35 -17.05 -12.36
C ILE A 679 11.28 -18.49 -11.88
N ALA A 680 11.63 -19.46 -12.75
CA ALA A 680 11.66 -20.87 -12.39
C ALA A 680 12.61 -21.13 -11.21
N ASN A 681 13.73 -20.41 -11.12
CA ASN A 681 14.66 -20.49 -10.00
C ASN A 681 14.13 -19.84 -8.70
N GLN A 682 13.21 -18.87 -8.77
CA GLN A 682 12.64 -18.20 -7.59
C GLN A 682 11.41 -18.91 -6.99
N GLN A 683 10.64 -19.65 -7.79
CA GLN A 683 9.35 -20.24 -7.40
C GLN A 683 9.42 -21.44 -6.43
N SER A 684 10.50 -21.62 -5.67
CA SER A 684 10.74 -22.90 -4.99
C SER A 684 9.95 -23.19 -3.71
N ASN A 685 9.17 -22.30 -3.06
CA ASN A 685 8.43 -22.68 -1.82
C ASN A 685 7.16 -21.89 -1.38
N ASP A 686 6.66 -20.87 -2.09
CA ASP A 686 5.52 -20.07 -1.58
C ASP A 686 4.52 -19.65 -2.68
N VAL A 687 3.21 -19.84 -2.42
CA VAL A 687 2.10 -19.55 -3.34
C VAL A 687 1.85 -18.04 -3.46
N SER A 688 2.10 -17.26 -2.40
CA SER A 688 1.96 -15.80 -2.46
C SER A 688 2.99 -15.17 -3.40
N ILE A 689 4.19 -15.76 -3.47
CA ILE A 689 5.26 -15.36 -4.39
C ILE A 689 4.88 -15.63 -5.85
N ALA A 690 4.02 -16.61 -6.13
CA ALA A 690 3.67 -16.98 -7.50
C ALA A 690 2.88 -15.89 -8.24
N ILE A 691 1.96 -15.18 -7.57
CA ILE A 691 1.17 -14.11 -8.20
C ILE A 691 2.06 -12.89 -8.51
N GLU A 692 2.92 -12.50 -7.57
CA GLU A 692 3.90 -11.44 -7.79
C GLU A 692 4.92 -11.82 -8.88
N ALA A 693 5.31 -13.09 -8.95
CA ALA A 693 6.21 -13.59 -9.98
C ALA A 693 5.60 -13.49 -11.39
N VAL A 694 4.29 -13.71 -11.56
CA VAL A 694 3.60 -13.54 -12.86
C VAL A 694 3.60 -12.07 -13.28
N SER A 695 3.28 -11.14 -12.39
CA SER A 695 3.35 -9.70 -12.67
C SER A 695 4.78 -9.29 -13.04
N THR A 696 5.77 -9.77 -12.28
CA THR A 696 7.19 -9.49 -12.51
C THR A 696 7.66 -10.05 -13.85
N SER A 697 7.20 -11.25 -14.22
CA SER A 697 7.46 -11.86 -15.54
C SER A 697 6.98 -10.99 -16.68
N GLN A 698 5.74 -10.52 -16.59
CA GLN A 698 5.15 -9.66 -17.63
C GLN A 698 5.91 -8.34 -17.75
N MET A 699 6.33 -7.77 -16.62
CA MET A 699 7.10 -6.52 -16.61
C MET A 699 8.50 -6.67 -17.23
N LEU A 700 9.22 -7.76 -16.93
CA LEU A 700 10.59 -7.99 -17.42
C LEU A 700 10.67 -8.57 -18.84
N SER A 701 9.56 -9.07 -19.38
CA SER A 701 9.48 -9.62 -20.75
C SER A 701 8.89 -8.64 -21.77
N TYR A 702 8.42 -7.48 -21.33
CA TYR A 702 7.70 -6.50 -22.15
C TYR A 702 8.48 -6.11 -23.41
N GLY A 703 9.71 -5.64 -23.26
CA GLY A 703 10.53 -5.10 -24.35
C GLY A 703 10.77 -6.11 -25.46
N ALA A 704 11.11 -7.36 -25.11
CA ALA A 704 11.31 -8.43 -26.07
C ALA A 704 10.02 -8.76 -26.84
N ARG A 705 8.87 -8.86 -26.16
CA ARG A 705 7.57 -9.12 -26.79
C ARG A 705 7.14 -7.96 -27.68
N ALA A 706 7.26 -6.73 -27.19
CA ALA A 706 6.86 -5.53 -27.90
C ALA A 706 7.68 -5.32 -29.17
N ILE A 707 9.00 -5.46 -29.09
CA ILE A 707 9.91 -5.37 -30.25
C ILE A 707 9.60 -6.48 -31.26
N MET A 708 9.49 -7.74 -30.81
CA MET A 708 9.20 -8.86 -31.70
C MET A 708 7.85 -8.68 -32.42
N LYS A 709 6.82 -8.21 -31.72
CA LYS A 709 5.49 -7.90 -32.29
C LYS A 709 5.56 -6.74 -33.28
N ALA A 710 6.26 -5.66 -32.94
CA ALA A 710 6.40 -4.48 -33.80
C ALA A 710 7.17 -4.79 -35.09
N LEU A 711 8.26 -5.54 -34.99
CA LEU A 711 9.02 -6.04 -36.14
C LEU A 711 8.17 -6.95 -37.03
N GLY A 712 7.47 -7.92 -36.42
CA GLY A 712 6.58 -8.83 -37.13
C GLY A 712 5.47 -8.08 -37.88
N THR A 713 4.86 -7.07 -37.23
CA THR A 713 3.83 -6.22 -37.84
C THR A 713 4.40 -5.42 -39.02
N SER A 714 5.54 -4.75 -38.83
CA SER A 714 6.15 -3.90 -39.85
C SER A 714 6.59 -4.68 -41.09
N ILE A 715 7.30 -5.82 -40.92
CA ILE A 715 7.72 -6.65 -42.05
C ILE A 715 6.52 -7.28 -42.78
N SER A 716 5.49 -7.68 -42.02
CA SER A 716 4.26 -8.23 -42.60
C SER A 716 3.53 -7.20 -43.44
N GLN A 717 3.49 -5.94 -43.00
CA GLN A 717 2.88 -4.87 -43.79
C GLN A 717 3.59 -4.71 -45.14
N LYS A 718 4.93 -4.72 -45.17
CA LYS A 718 5.68 -4.64 -46.44
C LYS A 718 5.39 -5.84 -47.36
N LEU A 719 5.18 -7.03 -46.80
CA LEU A 719 4.79 -8.22 -47.57
C LEU A 719 3.33 -8.15 -48.05
N LEU A 720 2.42 -7.59 -47.24
CA LEU A 720 1.03 -7.35 -47.64
C LEU A 720 0.95 -6.35 -48.79
N ASP A 721 1.76 -5.29 -48.77
CA ASP A 721 1.80 -4.31 -49.86
C ASP A 721 2.18 -4.98 -51.20
N ILE A 722 3.03 -6.02 -51.17
CA ILE A 722 3.35 -6.85 -52.35
C ILE A 722 2.17 -7.76 -52.71
N ALA A 723 1.58 -8.44 -51.71
CA ALA A 723 0.56 -9.45 -51.93
C ALA A 723 -0.76 -8.86 -52.43
N ILE A 724 -1.22 -7.76 -51.82
CA ILE A 724 -2.46 -7.06 -52.14
C ILE A 724 -2.26 -6.13 -53.33
N ASP A 725 -1.06 -5.54 -53.46
CA ASP A 725 -0.67 -4.64 -54.55
C ASP A 725 -1.65 -3.47 -54.74
N PRO A 726 -1.78 -2.58 -53.74
CA PRO A 726 -2.74 -1.48 -53.79
C PRO A 726 -2.49 -0.51 -54.95
N GLN A 727 -1.30 -0.54 -55.55
CA GLN A 727 -0.91 0.31 -56.68
C GLN A 727 -1.12 -0.37 -58.04
N GLY A 728 -1.52 -1.65 -58.07
CA GLY A 728 -1.74 -2.41 -59.31
C GLY A 728 -0.48 -2.61 -60.16
N MET A 729 0.69 -2.72 -59.52
CA MET A 729 2.00 -2.84 -60.17
C MET A 729 2.28 -4.27 -60.68
N THR A 730 1.52 -5.26 -60.21
CA THR A 730 1.66 -6.68 -60.55
C THR A 730 0.52 -7.08 -61.49
N PRO A 731 0.78 -7.24 -62.80
CA PRO A 731 -0.29 -7.45 -63.78
C PRO A 731 -0.98 -8.80 -63.61
N GLU A 732 -0.21 -9.89 -63.49
CA GLU A 732 -0.71 -11.26 -63.35
C GLU A 732 0.15 -12.03 -62.35
N ILE A 733 -0.50 -12.81 -61.48
CA ILE A 733 0.16 -13.71 -60.52
C ILE A 733 0.17 -15.10 -61.16
N GLN A 734 1.36 -15.69 -61.26
CA GLN A 734 1.63 -17.05 -61.76
C GLN A 734 1.87 -18.02 -60.59
N LEU A 735 1.54 -19.30 -60.77
CA LEU A 735 1.56 -20.30 -59.67
C LEU A 735 2.97 -20.49 -59.09
N ALA A 736 3.97 -20.54 -59.98
CA ALA A 736 5.36 -20.77 -59.61
C ALA A 736 5.87 -19.62 -58.72
N GLY A 737 5.65 -18.38 -59.16
CA GLY A 737 5.95 -17.17 -58.38
C GLY A 737 5.21 -17.13 -57.04
N ALA A 738 3.91 -17.41 -57.05
CA ALA A 738 3.09 -17.42 -55.84
C ALA A 738 3.55 -18.47 -54.81
N ARG A 739 3.97 -19.66 -55.25
CA ARG A 739 4.53 -20.70 -54.38
C ARG A 739 5.84 -20.25 -53.73
N GLN A 740 6.72 -19.60 -54.49
CA GLN A 740 7.96 -19.04 -53.97
C GLN A 740 7.71 -17.88 -53.00
N PHE A 741 6.79 -16.97 -53.32
CA PHE A 741 6.40 -15.88 -52.42
C PHE A 741 5.80 -16.42 -51.12
N ARG A 742 4.94 -17.44 -51.20
CA ARG A 742 4.43 -18.12 -50.01
C ARG A 742 5.56 -18.75 -49.19
N PHE A 743 6.51 -19.41 -49.83
CA PHE A 743 7.66 -19.98 -49.12
C PHE A 743 8.46 -18.90 -48.39
N ASP A 744 8.76 -17.79 -49.07
CA ASP A 744 9.46 -16.65 -48.49
C ASP A 744 8.69 -16.04 -47.30
N ALA A 745 7.39 -15.79 -47.48
CA ALA A 745 6.51 -15.20 -46.48
C ALA A 745 6.31 -16.10 -45.26
N THR A 746 6.09 -17.40 -45.47
CA THR A 746 5.95 -18.38 -44.38
C THR A 746 7.27 -18.59 -43.64
N SER A 747 8.40 -18.51 -44.33
CA SER A 747 9.72 -18.56 -43.70
C SER A 747 9.91 -17.37 -42.74
N ILE A 748 9.62 -16.14 -43.19
CA ILE A 748 9.66 -14.95 -42.32
C ILE A 748 8.66 -15.09 -41.17
N ALA A 749 7.43 -15.54 -41.44
CA ALA A 749 6.42 -15.72 -40.40
C ALA A 749 6.82 -16.71 -39.31
N SER A 750 7.52 -17.78 -39.68
CA SER A 750 8.03 -18.78 -38.72
C SER A 750 9.06 -18.21 -37.72
N LEU A 751 9.67 -17.05 -38.01
CA LEU A 751 10.50 -16.35 -37.04
C LEU A 751 9.66 -15.75 -35.90
N PHE A 752 8.42 -15.36 -36.13
CA PHE A 752 7.61 -14.64 -35.14
C PHE A 752 6.61 -15.53 -34.39
N SER A 753 6.49 -16.81 -34.77
CA SER A 753 5.67 -17.79 -34.06
C SER A 753 6.29 -18.19 -32.71
N VAL A 754 6.09 -17.38 -31.68
CA VAL A 754 6.42 -17.67 -30.27
C VAL A 754 5.14 -17.59 -29.44
N SER A 755 4.80 -18.71 -28.79
CA SER A 755 3.68 -18.97 -27.85
C SER A 755 2.28 -18.48 -28.25
N SER A 756 1.29 -19.39 -28.21
CA SER A 756 -0.05 -19.33 -28.81
C SER A 756 -1.04 -18.28 -28.27
N GLU A 757 -0.58 -17.12 -27.79
CA GLU A 757 -1.44 -16.19 -27.03
C GLU A 757 -2.16 -15.13 -27.89
N SER A 758 -1.87 -15.00 -29.18
CA SER A 758 -2.58 -14.05 -30.04
C SER A 758 -3.78 -14.69 -30.74
N ASN A 759 -4.95 -14.68 -30.08
CA ASN A 759 -6.25 -15.02 -30.70
C ASN A 759 -6.76 -13.95 -31.70
N GLY A 760 -5.91 -13.04 -32.18
CA GLY A 760 -6.28 -11.93 -33.07
C GLY A 760 -5.70 -12.08 -34.47
N THR A 761 -6.46 -11.67 -35.49
CA THR A 761 -6.01 -11.55 -36.89
C THR A 761 -5.03 -10.38 -37.03
N GLY A 762 -3.73 -10.64 -36.91
CA GLY A 762 -2.68 -9.65 -37.13
C GLY A 762 -2.23 -9.59 -38.60
N PRO A 763 -1.35 -8.62 -38.93
CA PRO A 763 -0.76 -8.51 -40.27
C PRO A 763 -0.03 -9.77 -40.72
N LEU A 764 0.55 -10.54 -39.79
CA LEU A 764 1.30 -11.75 -40.13
C LEU A 764 0.39 -12.88 -40.59
N GLU A 765 -0.73 -13.09 -39.90
CA GLU A 765 -1.79 -14.03 -40.30
C GLU A 765 -2.38 -13.62 -41.64
N ARG A 766 -2.54 -12.32 -41.88
CA ARG A 766 -2.99 -11.76 -43.16
C ARG A 766 -2.02 -12.08 -44.30
N VAL A 767 -0.70 -11.91 -44.10
CA VAL A 767 0.31 -12.31 -45.09
C VAL A 767 0.26 -13.81 -45.36
N ALA A 768 0.12 -14.62 -44.32
CA ALA A 768 0.04 -16.07 -44.45
C ALA A 768 -1.20 -16.48 -45.27
N ALA A 769 -2.36 -15.88 -44.99
CA ALA A 769 -3.59 -16.10 -45.73
C ALA A 769 -3.49 -15.60 -47.19
N ALA A 770 -2.98 -14.39 -47.42
CA ALA A 770 -2.80 -13.81 -48.75
C ALA A 770 -1.87 -14.67 -49.61
N SER A 771 -0.69 -15.00 -49.08
CA SER A 771 0.27 -15.84 -49.79
C SER A 771 -0.24 -17.27 -50.00
N HIS A 772 -1.05 -17.81 -49.08
CA HIS A 772 -1.74 -19.08 -49.28
C HIS A 772 -2.74 -19.02 -50.43
N LEU A 773 -3.60 -17.99 -50.46
CA LEU A 773 -4.60 -17.75 -51.50
C LEU A 773 -3.95 -17.64 -52.89
N MET A 774 -2.85 -16.87 -52.98
CA MET A 774 -2.07 -16.74 -54.23
C MET A 774 -1.53 -18.09 -54.72
N SER A 775 -1.19 -19.00 -53.78
CA SER A 775 -0.55 -20.28 -54.07
C SER A 775 -1.52 -21.44 -54.35
N LEU A 776 -2.84 -21.21 -54.31
CA LEU A 776 -3.84 -22.24 -54.58
C LEU A 776 -3.63 -22.87 -55.96
N SER A 777 -3.93 -24.17 -56.07
CA SER A 777 -3.95 -24.81 -57.39
C SER A 777 -5.01 -24.17 -58.28
N ALA A 778 -4.84 -24.23 -59.59
CA ALA A 778 -5.83 -23.71 -60.54
C ALA A 778 -7.24 -24.28 -60.27
N THR A 779 -7.33 -25.56 -59.90
CA THR A 779 -8.60 -26.22 -59.54
C THR A 779 -9.24 -25.64 -58.26
N GLN A 780 -8.46 -25.42 -57.20
CA GLN A 780 -8.95 -24.85 -55.95
C GLN A 780 -9.37 -23.38 -56.13
N LEU A 781 -8.58 -22.62 -56.88
CA LEU A 781 -8.89 -21.23 -57.21
C LEU A 781 -10.16 -21.13 -58.05
N GLN A 782 -10.32 -21.99 -59.06
CA GLN A 782 -11.52 -22.00 -59.89
C GLN A 782 -12.77 -22.32 -59.06
N GLN A 783 -12.70 -23.31 -58.18
CA GLN A 783 -13.81 -23.61 -57.25
C GLN A 783 -14.15 -22.41 -56.36
N LEU A 784 -13.15 -21.69 -55.86
CA LEU A 784 -13.36 -20.48 -55.08
C LEU A 784 -13.98 -19.35 -55.92
N LYS A 785 -13.51 -19.15 -57.16
CA LYS A 785 -14.08 -18.18 -58.11
C LYS A 785 -15.54 -18.51 -58.43
N ASP A 786 -15.84 -19.75 -58.80
CA ASP A 786 -17.19 -20.20 -59.16
C ASP A 786 -18.17 -19.99 -58.00
N THR A 787 -17.77 -20.34 -56.78
CA THR A 787 -18.61 -20.16 -55.59
C THR A 787 -18.87 -18.68 -55.27
N LEU A 788 -17.87 -17.80 -55.40
CA LEU A 788 -18.04 -16.36 -55.25
C LEU A 788 -18.88 -15.74 -56.39
N PHE A 789 -18.76 -16.26 -57.62
CA PHE A 789 -19.59 -15.85 -58.76
C PHE A 789 -21.05 -16.27 -58.61
N GLU A 790 -21.32 -17.48 -58.12
CA GLU A 790 -22.68 -17.94 -57.83
C GLU A 790 -23.34 -17.05 -56.77
N LEU A 791 -22.58 -16.66 -55.75
CA LEU A 791 -23.04 -15.75 -54.71
C LEU A 791 -23.42 -14.37 -55.28
N SER A 792 -22.54 -13.74 -56.07
CA SER A 792 -22.79 -12.41 -56.65
C SER A 792 -23.85 -12.40 -57.77
N SER A 793 -23.94 -13.47 -58.57
CA SER A 793 -24.87 -13.57 -59.70
C SER A 793 -26.30 -13.97 -59.30
N SER A 794 -26.49 -14.57 -58.12
CA SER A 794 -27.79 -14.97 -57.60
C SER A 794 -28.78 -13.79 -57.49
N HIS A 795 -28.27 -12.56 -57.31
CA HIS A 795 -29.06 -11.35 -57.15
C HIS A 795 -29.38 -10.62 -58.47
N ASN A 796 -28.58 -10.83 -59.53
CA ASN A 796 -28.66 -10.10 -60.81
C ASN A 796 -28.95 -11.01 -62.02
N ARG A 797 -29.68 -12.12 -61.82
CA ARG A 797 -30.08 -13.07 -62.89
C ARG A 797 -31.03 -12.42 -63.91
N SER A 798 -30.49 -11.60 -64.80
CA SER A 798 -31.07 -11.33 -66.11
C SER A 798 -30.88 -12.60 -66.96
N VAL A 799 -32.00 -13.27 -67.24
CA VAL A 799 -32.09 -14.60 -67.89
C VAL A 799 -31.60 -14.61 -69.35
N PHE A 800 -31.17 -13.48 -69.91
CA PHE A 800 -30.84 -13.33 -71.35
C PHE A 800 -29.38 -12.90 -71.66
N GLY A 801 -28.43 -13.14 -70.75
CA GLY A 801 -27.01 -12.82 -70.99
C GLY A 801 -26.31 -13.84 -71.90
N ASP A 802 -25.84 -13.37 -73.05
CA ASP A 802 -25.08 -14.08 -74.09
C ASP A 802 -23.86 -14.84 -73.52
N GLY A 803 -23.60 -16.04 -74.04
CA GLY A 803 -22.66 -17.06 -73.52
C GLY A 803 -21.17 -16.75 -73.68
N ALA A 804 -20.78 -15.47 -73.66
CA ALA A 804 -19.40 -15.03 -73.83
C ALA A 804 -18.57 -15.28 -72.54
N ASP A 805 -17.57 -16.17 -72.72
CA ASP A 805 -16.38 -16.47 -71.91
C ASP A 805 -16.49 -16.23 -70.39
N VAL A 806 -17.14 -17.16 -69.70
CA VAL A 806 -17.29 -17.19 -68.23
C VAL A 806 -15.93 -17.23 -67.52
N MET A 807 -14.88 -17.75 -68.17
CA MET A 807 -13.55 -17.92 -67.58
C MET A 807 -12.77 -16.60 -67.45
N ALA A 808 -13.14 -15.55 -68.19
CA ALA A 808 -12.44 -14.26 -68.18
C ALA A 808 -13.12 -13.19 -67.29
N ARG A 809 -14.25 -13.50 -66.65
CA ARG A 809 -14.97 -12.51 -65.83
C ARG A 809 -14.18 -12.20 -64.55
N ARG A 810 -13.98 -10.91 -64.30
CA ARG A 810 -13.43 -10.41 -63.03
C ARG A 810 -14.55 -10.30 -62.00
N LEU A 811 -14.23 -10.64 -60.74
CA LEU A 811 -15.13 -10.42 -59.61
C LEU A 811 -15.06 -8.95 -59.21
N GLU A 812 -16.13 -8.20 -59.44
CA GLU A 812 -16.22 -6.79 -59.06
C GLU A 812 -16.64 -6.65 -57.60
N VAL A 813 -15.83 -5.92 -56.83
CA VAL A 813 -16.06 -5.68 -55.39
C VAL A 813 -17.41 -4.97 -55.16
N GLU A 814 -17.81 -4.08 -56.07
CA GLU A 814 -19.09 -3.35 -56.05
C GLU A 814 -20.31 -4.29 -56.09
N SER A 815 -20.19 -5.46 -56.73
CA SER A 815 -21.29 -6.43 -56.79
C SER A 815 -21.64 -6.99 -55.41
N PHE A 816 -20.66 -7.13 -54.52
CA PHE A 816 -20.86 -7.58 -53.15
C PHE A 816 -21.32 -6.44 -52.25
N TYR A 817 -20.73 -5.24 -52.37
CA TYR A 817 -21.14 -4.09 -51.56
C TYR A 817 -22.55 -3.54 -51.87
N SER A 818 -23.17 -4.00 -52.95
CA SER A 818 -24.58 -3.70 -53.24
C SER A 818 -25.56 -4.32 -52.21
N ASP A 819 -25.15 -5.38 -51.50
CA ASP A 819 -25.93 -6.02 -50.43
C ASP A 819 -24.99 -6.49 -49.29
N GLU A 820 -25.14 -5.90 -48.10
CA GLU A 820 -24.37 -6.24 -46.90
C GLU A 820 -24.41 -7.74 -46.56
N ARG A 821 -25.51 -8.43 -46.89
CA ARG A 821 -25.64 -9.88 -46.66
C ARG A 821 -24.67 -10.68 -47.51
N LEU A 822 -24.45 -10.25 -48.76
CA LEU A 822 -23.50 -10.90 -49.67
C LEU A 822 -22.07 -10.71 -49.19
N VAL A 823 -21.73 -9.56 -48.61
CA VAL A 823 -20.42 -9.32 -48.00
C VAL A 823 -20.20 -10.29 -46.82
N ILE A 824 -21.15 -10.34 -45.87
CA ILE A 824 -21.07 -11.23 -44.71
C ILE A 824 -20.97 -12.71 -45.13
N GLU A 825 -21.77 -13.12 -46.12
CA GLU A 825 -21.75 -14.50 -46.63
C GLU A 825 -20.43 -14.81 -47.33
N ALA A 826 -19.92 -13.90 -48.16
CA ALA A 826 -18.63 -14.06 -48.85
C ALA A 826 -17.46 -14.13 -47.85
N GLU A 827 -17.45 -13.27 -46.83
CA GLU A 827 -16.45 -13.29 -45.76
C GLU A 827 -16.54 -14.57 -44.93
N SER A 828 -17.75 -15.03 -44.61
CA SER A 828 -17.96 -16.33 -43.94
C SER A 828 -17.46 -17.49 -44.80
N MET A 829 -17.66 -17.46 -46.12
CA MET A 829 -17.16 -18.48 -47.05
C MET A 829 -15.63 -18.47 -47.09
N LEU A 830 -15.00 -17.30 -47.19
CA LEU A 830 -13.54 -17.15 -47.14
C LEU A 830 -13.01 -17.67 -45.81
N ALA A 831 -13.66 -17.37 -44.69
CA ALA A 831 -13.30 -17.86 -43.38
C ALA A 831 -13.34 -19.39 -43.29
N VAL A 832 -14.42 -20.02 -43.79
CA VAL A 832 -14.56 -21.50 -43.86
C VAL A 832 -13.45 -22.13 -44.71
N LYS A 833 -12.95 -21.42 -45.72
CA LYS A 833 -11.82 -21.87 -46.56
C LYS A 833 -10.45 -21.59 -45.94
N GLY A 834 -10.40 -21.02 -44.74
CA GLY A 834 -9.14 -20.71 -44.02
C GLY A 834 -8.55 -19.34 -44.34
N PHE A 835 -9.30 -18.46 -45.01
CA PHE A 835 -8.88 -17.09 -45.36
C PHE A 835 -9.54 -16.03 -44.46
N TYR A 836 -9.88 -16.39 -43.22
CA TYR A 836 -10.58 -15.52 -42.26
C TYR A 836 -9.84 -14.22 -41.91
N ALA A 837 -8.54 -14.14 -42.17
CA ALA A 837 -7.75 -12.95 -41.90
C ALA A 837 -7.87 -11.89 -43.01
N LEU A 838 -8.30 -12.25 -44.23
CA LEU A 838 -8.35 -11.32 -45.36
C LEU A 838 -9.71 -10.63 -45.43
N ALA A 839 -9.69 -9.32 -45.71
CA ALA A 839 -10.91 -8.64 -46.13
C ALA A 839 -11.33 -9.12 -47.53
N LEU A 840 -12.63 -9.09 -47.81
CA LEU A 840 -13.18 -9.54 -49.09
C LEU A 840 -12.51 -8.86 -50.28
N GLU A 841 -12.33 -7.54 -50.22
CA GLU A 841 -11.68 -6.74 -51.27
C GLU A 841 -10.26 -7.23 -51.58
N GLU A 842 -9.49 -7.60 -50.55
CA GLU A 842 -8.12 -8.08 -50.68
C GLU A 842 -8.08 -9.46 -51.33
N ALA A 843 -8.98 -10.34 -50.90
CA ALA A 843 -9.13 -11.67 -51.48
C ALA A 843 -9.52 -11.57 -52.96
N LEU A 844 -10.48 -10.71 -53.31
CA LEU A 844 -10.90 -10.49 -54.69
C LEU A 844 -9.79 -9.89 -55.56
N SER A 845 -9.02 -8.93 -55.04
CA SER A 845 -7.83 -8.39 -55.73
C SER A 845 -6.83 -9.49 -56.09
N ILE A 846 -6.54 -10.38 -55.14
CA ILE A 846 -5.62 -11.51 -55.35
C ILE A 846 -6.21 -12.50 -56.37
N ILE A 847 -7.47 -12.89 -56.21
CA ILE A 847 -8.16 -13.85 -57.08
C ILE A 847 -8.23 -13.36 -58.53
N ASN A 848 -8.51 -12.08 -58.74
CA ASN A 848 -8.63 -11.47 -60.07
C ASN A 848 -7.28 -11.35 -60.79
N ARG A 849 -6.17 -11.16 -60.06
CA ARG A 849 -4.82 -11.14 -60.65
C ARG A 849 -4.26 -12.53 -60.90
N ARG A 850 -4.83 -13.57 -60.31
CA ARG A 850 -4.35 -14.95 -60.44
C ARG A 850 -4.92 -15.60 -61.70
N VAL A 851 -4.01 -15.87 -62.66
CA VAL A 851 -4.26 -16.51 -63.97
C VAL A 851 -3.99 -18.01 -63.94
#